data_AF-A0A6G4X620-F1
#
_entry.id   AF-A0A6G4X620-F1
#
_cell.length_a   1.000
_cell.length_b   1.000
_cell.length_c   1.000
_cell.angle_alpha   90.00
_cell.angle_beta   90.00
_cell.angle_gamma   90.00
#
_symmetry.space_group_name_H-M   'P 1'
#
loop_
_entity.id
_entity.type
_entity.pdbx_description
1 polymer ?
#
loop_
_entity_poly.entity_id
_entity_poly.type
_entity_poly.pdbx_seq_one_letter_code
_entity_poly.pdbx_strand_id
1 'polypeptide(L)'
;AAEGRAAGVLPSCVWLGELPPWQAARVRAGYGLPDGALHGADAAHPLALRMLSEIRAAQLPGSGSGGPDGSGGSGGRPARAEIFSAHLDLVCLRLAARLAAERQVPGGGEVRRLAARGAGRLHEAARRCLGPGQGGLDRTAFEEIFPWGGGWAPAVLAEGVLVPAGEGYRFGDEEFADWLQGRHLELDAALEALVHRRAEQPEAVPVPRHRIGPVVQSLLLCGRRDGAEALTRRLLPLVEALFPDPRRGAPDPPGGDGAEDAVWWAAHLLGETLLRVPDARPYGSVLRALAERVADGPGPAAGRPTDGFGPWFWRRLPLRVRDKAELLRLLLPADDPYGGRERYLDVLGELLAAEPRTVQPLLCEWFSDLRALPRRPDTADDSRLAALAPTVATAAQALLYAHRGHAVDHLTEALVAAAHPRADELLAELVHDEPPAMCRAIRRWAHDDRVERRAAAATHGLRAASRVRAGSDRAALRDAALALLHRPGEGALHGAALALLVRDPHSRSGHLDAALARFAETGEPELVGALAAALTTHPEPVLAVFHTLLTDPSSAAVGPVARTRVLRALAELRTPALARRAACLVRAYVESRPEEARTPVAGFVRRRLAHGPPARAVLRPLVAELLSGQRAPFRAGLARTLGAGEGPLRDELLELLLTGERDVLVLGAALAAVVRRGGETSAPPHPAADEAEEGELVRRIGLAMTRTPQGAASFDRSLVELAREVPGFAAAVRGWVARAPGEWAAVVGPSARRMCETLADRP
;
A
#
# COMPACT_ATOMS: atom_id res chain seq x y z
N ALA A 1 -18.62 18.87 -5.02
CA ALA A 1 -17.86 19.59 -3.98
C ALA A 1 -16.87 20.48 -4.71
N ALA A 2 -17.17 21.77 -4.76
CA ALA A 2 -16.42 22.78 -5.49
C ALA A 2 -15.97 23.80 -4.44
N GLU A 3 -14.72 23.69 -4.00
CA GLU A 3 -14.07 24.70 -3.16
C GLU A 3 -12.56 24.39 -3.20
N GLY A 4 -11.76 25.36 -3.65
CA GLY A 4 -10.32 25.23 -3.67
C GLY A 4 -9.64 25.89 -4.87
N ARG A 5 -9.77 27.22 -5.01
CA ARG A 5 -8.77 28.05 -5.68
C ARG A 5 -8.72 29.41 -5.00
N ALA A 6 -7.63 29.70 -4.31
CA ALA A 6 -7.31 31.03 -3.83
C ALA A 6 -6.32 31.69 -4.80
N ALA A 7 -6.69 32.85 -5.35
CA ALA A 7 -5.79 33.95 -5.67
C ALA A 7 -6.62 35.22 -5.98
N GLY A 8 -6.31 36.30 -5.25
CA GLY A 8 -6.59 37.73 -5.49
C GLY A 8 -7.70 38.17 -6.46
N VAL A 9 -8.75 38.76 -5.88
CA VAL A 9 -9.68 39.79 -6.40
C VAL A 9 -9.80 39.90 -7.94
N LEU A 10 -10.47 38.92 -8.53
CA LEU A 10 -11.54 39.17 -9.50
C LEU A 10 -12.88 38.89 -8.78
N PRO A 11 -14.03 39.43 -9.22
CA PRO A 11 -15.33 39.04 -8.66
C PRO A 11 -15.49 37.51 -8.67
N SER A 12 -16.33 36.97 -7.79
CA SER A 12 -16.59 35.53 -7.65
C SER A 12 -17.10 34.92 -8.97
N CYS A 13 -16.18 34.50 -9.84
CA CYS A 13 -16.47 33.83 -11.09
C CYS A 13 -16.72 32.35 -10.82
N VAL A 14 -17.87 31.84 -11.26
CA VAL A 14 -18.13 30.39 -11.29
C VAL A 14 -17.54 29.84 -12.57
N TRP A 15 -16.49 29.02 -12.46
CA TRP A 15 -15.91 28.35 -13.62
C TRP A 15 -16.85 27.24 -14.09
N LEU A 16 -17.59 27.50 -15.17
CA LEU A 16 -18.45 26.53 -15.82
C LEU A 16 -17.58 25.71 -16.79
N GLY A 17 -17.03 24.60 -16.30
CA GLY A 17 -16.30 23.65 -17.14
C GLY A 17 -17.20 22.86 -18.08
N GLU A 18 -16.77 21.64 -18.43
CA GLU A 18 -17.62 20.67 -19.13
C GLU A 18 -18.97 20.50 -18.42
N LEU A 19 -20.06 20.41 -19.20
CA LEU A 19 -21.39 20.21 -18.63
C LEU A 19 -21.46 18.84 -17.93
N PRO A 20 -22.06 18.75 -16.72
CA PRO A 20 -22.42 17.48 -16.10
C PRO A 20 -23.14 16.55 -17.09
N PRO A 21 -22.96 15.22 -17.02
CA PRO A 21 -23.46 14.30 -18.05
C PRO A 21 -24.95 14.46 -18.41
N TRP A 22 -25.80 14.70 -17.41
CA TRP A 22 -27.23 14.92 -17.60
C TRP A 22 -27.54 16.26 -18.28
N GLN A 23 -26.79 17.33 -17.97
CA GLN A 23 -26.93 18.63 -18.63
C GLN A 23 -26.42 18.58 -20.06
N ALA A 24 -25.28 17.93 -20.29
CA ALA A 24 -24.73 17.70 -21.62
C ALA A 24 -25.73 16.96 -22.52
N ALA A 25 -26.34 15.87 -22.02
CA ALA A 25 -27.37 15.13 -22.75
C ALA A 25 -28.59 16.01 -23.09
N ARG A 26 -29.05 16.83 -22.13
CA ARG A 26 -30.19 17.74 -22.36
C ARG A 26 -29.87 18.81 -23.42
N VAL A 27 -28.67 19.40 -23.36
CA VAL A 27 -28.22 20.40 -24.34
C VAL A 27 -28.07 19.78 -25.73
N ARG A 28 -27.49 18.58 -25.83
CA ARG A 28 -27.41 17.84 -27.11
C ARG A 28 -28.78 17.59 -27.72
N ALA A 29 -29.73 17.11 -26.93
CA ALA A 29 -31.10 16.90 -27.38
C ALA A 29 -31.75 18.21 -27.86
N GLY A 30 -31.58 19.31 -27.11
CA GLY A 30 -32.09 20.63 -27.49
C GLY A 30 -31.50 21.17 -28.80
N TYR A 31 -30.23 20.84 -29.09
CA TYR A 31 -29.55 21.18 -30.33
C TYR A 31 -29.76 20.15 -31.47
N GLY A 32 -30.55 19.09 -31.26
CA GLY A 32 -30.75 18.04 -32.28
C GLY A 32 -29.49 17.22 -32.58
N LEU A 33 -28.55 17.14 -31.63
CA LEU A 33 -27.31 16.37 -31.77
C LEU A 33 -27.50 14.95 -31.18
N PRO A 34 -27.42 13.87 -31.98
CA PRO A 34 -27.51 12.51 -31.46
C PRO A 34 -26.33 12.15 -30.56
N ASP A 35 -26.52 11.14 -29.71
CA ASP A 35 -25.43 10.62 -28.89
C ASP A 35 -24.29 10.07 -29.75
N GLY A 36 -23.05 10.38 -29.36
CA GLY A 36 -21.87 10.08 -30.16
C GLY A 36 -21.70 10.98 -31.40
N ALA A 37 -22.39 12.12 -31.50
CA ALA A 37 -22.20 13.10 -32.56
C ALA A 37 -20.85 13.83 -32.53
N LEU A 38 -20.15 13.82 -31.39
CA LEU A 38 -18.84 14.45 -31.17
C LEU A 38 -17.86 13.41 -30.62
N HIS A 39 -16.58 13.73 -30.68
CA HIS A 39 -15.57 13.01 -29.89
C HIS A 39 -15.96 13.00 -28.40
N GLY A 40 -15.73 11.87 -27.71
CA GLY A 40 -16.23 11.68 -26.33
C GLY A 40 -15.76 12.75 -25.34
N ALA A 41 -14.51 13.22 -25.49
CA ALA A 41 -13.94 14.29 -24.68
C ALA A 41 -14.64 15.66 -24.85
N ASP A 42 -15.30 15.89 -26.00
CA ASP A 42 -15.94 17.16 -26.34
C ASP A 42 -17.48 17.07 -26.27
N ALA A 43 -18.03 15.90 -25.95
CA ALA A 43 -19.47 15.65 -25.95
C ALA A 43 -20.24 16.45 -24.89
N ALA A 44 -19.53 17.00 -23.90
CA ALA A 44 -20.07 17.85 -22.84
C ALA A 44 -19.70 19.34 -22.99
N HIS A 45 -18.96 19.71 -24.04
CA HIS A 45 -18.35 21.03 -24.12
C HIS A 45 -19.33 22.07 -24.69
N PRO A 46 -19.73 23.10 -23.92
CA PRO A 46 -20.80 24.03 -24.32
C PRO A 46 -20.58 24.68 -25.69
N LEU A 47 -19.38 25.20 -25.95
CA LEU A 47 -19.07 25.91 -27.19
C LEU A 47 -19.07 25.00 -28.40
N ALA A 48 -18.42 23.83 -28.31
CA ALA A 48 -18.39 22.82 -29.36
C ALA A 48 -19.79 22.30 -29.69
N LEU A 49 -20.65 22.10 -28.68
CA LEU A 49 -22.04 21.70 -28.88
C LEU A 49 -22.84 22.76 -29.66
N ARG A 50 -22.71 24.04 -29.28
CA ARG A 50 -23.37 25.15 -29.99
C ARG A 50 -22.84 25.29 -31.42
N MET A 51 -21.52 25.36 -31.60
CA MET A 51 -20.93 25.54 -32.93
C MET A 51 -21.24 24.36 -33.87
N LEU A 52 -21.24 23.13 -33.37
CA LEU A 52 -21.62 21.96 -34.18
C LEU A 52 -23.09 21.99 -34.58
N SER A 53 -23.99 22.45 -33.70
CA SER A 53 -25.41 22.57 -34.05
C SER A 53 -25.63 23.62 -35.14
N GLU A 54 -24.91 24.75 -35.08
CA GLU A 54 -24.93 25.77 -36.13
C GLU A 54 -24.39 25.25 -37.47
N ILE A 55 -23.29 24.47 -37.45
CA ILE A 55 -22.72 23.82 -38.64
C ILE A 55 -23.74 22.86 -39.25
N ARG A 56 -24.35 21.99 -38.44
CA ARG A 56 -25.33 21.01 -38.94
C ARG A 56 -26.62 21.66 -39.44
N ALA A 57 -27.08 22.73 -38.78
CA ALA A 57 -28.22 23.51 -39.26
C ALA A 57 -27.95 24.12 -40.64
N ALA A 58 -26.71 24.54 -40.91
CA ALA A 58 -26.31 25.05 -42.23
C ALA A 58 -26.12 23.96 -43.31
N GLN A 59 -26.14 22.67 -42.93
CA GLN A 59 -25.89 21.53 -43.84
C GLN A 59 -27.18 20.80 -44.30
N LEU A 60 -28.37 21.12 -43.77
CA LEU A 60 -29.63 20.39 -44.00
C LEU A 60 -30.34 20.75 -45.34
N PRO A 61 -31.20 19.87 -45.90
CA PRO A 61 -30.87 19.02 -47.04
C PRO A 61 -31.62 19.45 -48.31
N GLY A 62 -30.93 20.10 -49.25
CA GLY A 62 -31.49 20.50 -50.56
C GLY A 62 -30.52 20.43 -51.73
N SER A 63 -29.30 19.96 -51.53
CA SER A 63 -28.24 19.95 -52.55
C SER A 63 -27.46 18.64 -52.51
N GLY A 64 -28.20 17.54 -52.68
CA GLY A 64 -27.67 16.22 -52.95
C GLY A 64 -28.69 15.47 -53.81
N SER A 65 -28.46 15.43 -55.12
CA SER A 65 -29.13 14.51 -56.03
C SER A 65 -29.09 13.10 -55.44
N GLY A 66 -30.26 12.50 -55.27
CA GLY A 66 -30.41 11.17 -54.73
C GLY A 66 -29.62 10.13 -55.52
N GLY A 67 -28.81 9.37 -54.78
CA GLY A 67 -28.30 8.07 -55.18
C GLY A 67 -28.37 7.17 -53.94
N PRO A 68 -29.06 6.01 -54.00
CA PRO A 68 -29.09 5.07 -52.90
C PRO A 68 -27.81 4.23 -52.94
N ASP A 69 -26.67 4.84 -52.66
CA ASP A 69 -25.43 4.13 -52.34
C ASP A 69 -24.66 4.93 -51.27
N GLY A 70 -24.46 4.27 -50.13
CA GLY A 70 -24.01 4.85 -48.86
C GLY A 70 -22.56 5.31 -48.80
N SER A 71 -22.17 6.33 -49.55
CA SER A 71 -20.88 6.99 -49.40
C SER A 71 -20.96 8.48 -49.77
N GLY A 72 -21.24 9.36 -48.80
CA GLY A 72 -21.31 10.80 -49.09
C GLY A 72 -21.58 11.79 -47.95
N GLY A 73 -21.78 11.36 -46.71
CA GLY A 73 -21.78 12.24 -45.53
C GLY A 73 -20.75 11.73 -44.54
N SER A 74 -19.74 12.55 -44.20
CA SER A 74 -18.66 12.22 -43.28
C SER A 74 -19.20 11.88 -41.87
N GLY A 75 -19.52 10.61 -41.65
CA GLY A 75 -19.94 10.02 -40.37
C GLY A 75 -18.79 9.89 -39.37
N GLY A 76 -17.99 10.94 -39.20
CA GLY A 76 -16.95 11.03 -38.17
C GLY A 76 -17.50 11.63 -36.87
N ARG A 77 -16.82 11.37 -35.75
CA ARG A 77 -17.06 12.04 -34.46
C ARG A 77 -16.07 13.21 -34.32
N PRO A 78 -16.38 14.41 -34.81
CA PRO A 78 -15.40 15.49 -34.89
C PRO A 78 -14.92 15.92 -33.50
N ALA A 79 -13.63 16.23 -33.41
CA ALA A 79 -13.01 16.83 -32.25
C ALA A 79 -13.14 18.36 -32.28
N ARG A 80 -12.92 19.01 -31.14
CA ARG A 80 -13.04 20.48 -30.98
C ARG A 80 -12.35 21.30 -32.07
N ALA A 81 -11.12 20.93 -32.44
CA ALA A 81 -10.35 21.66 -33.45
C ALA A 81 -10.97 21.58 -34.86
N GLU A 82 -11.60 20.46 -35.19
CA GLU A 82 -12.31 20.26 -36.46
C GLU A 82 -13.62 21.06 -36.48
N ILE A 83 -14.33 21.09 -35.34
CA ILE A 83 -15.52 21.92 -35.15
C ILE A 83 -15.18 23.40 -35.31
N PHE A 84 -14.10 23.88 -34.69
CA PHE A 84 -13.66 25.27 -34.86
C PHE A 84 -13.25 25.58 -36.30
N SER A 85 -12.58 24.65 -37.00
CA SER A 85 -12.28 24.83 -38.43
C SER A 85 -13.54 24.96 -39.27
N ALA A 86 -14.50 24.06 -39.09
CA ALA A 86 -15.77 24.10 -39.81
C ALA A 86 -16.63 25.33 -39.44
N HIS A 87 -16.56 25.79 -38.19
CA HIS A 87 -17.24 27.01 -37.76
C HIS A 87 -16.63 28.25 -38.40
N LEU A 88 -15.29 28.33 -38.49
CA LEU A 88 -14.61 29.41 -39.21
C LEU A 88 -15.05 29.47 -40.68
N ASP A 89 -15.10 28.32 -41.35
CA ASP A 89 -15.56 28.22 -42.74
C ASP A 89 -17.03 28.68 -42.86
N LEU A 90 -17.90 28.24 -41.95
CA LEU A 90 -19.30 28.65 -41.90
C LEU A 90 -19.46 30.16 -41.74
N VAL A 91 -18.74 30.77 -40.79
CA VAL A 91 -18.76 32.22 -40.56
C VAL A 91 -18.28 32.95 -41.82
N CYS A 92 -17.20 32.50 -42.44
CA CYS A 92 -16.69 33.11 -43.68
C CYS A 92 -17.70 33.02 -44.83
N LEU A 93 -18.42 31.90 -44.95
CA LEU A 93 -19.50 31.73 -45.94
C LEU A 93 -20.68 32.64 -45.66
N ARG A 94 -21.11 32.80 -44.40
CA ARG A 94 -22.20 33.71 -44.02
C ARG A 94 -21.83 35.18 -44.25
N LEU A 95 -20.60 35.58 -43.90
CA LEU A 95 -20.06 36.90 -44.21
C LEU A 95 -20.07 37.16 -45.72
N ALA A 96 -19.59 36.20 -46.50
CA ALA A 96 -19.57 36.30 -47.96
C ALA A 96 -20.96 36.39 -48.58
N ALA A 97 -21.92 35.61 -48.08
CA ALA A 97 -23.30 35.65 -48.56
C ALA A 97 -23.96 37.01 -48.28
N ARG A 98 -23.73 37.58 -47.09
CA ARG A 98 -24.24 38.91 -46.71
C ARG A 98 -23.64 40.01 -47.59
N LEU A 99 -22.33 39.99 -47.79
CA LEU A 99 -21.63 40.95 -48.67
C LEU A 99 -22.06 40.81 -50.13
N ALA A 100 -22.30 39.59 -50.61
CA ALA A 100 -22.79 39.36 -51.97
C ALA A 100 -24.22 39.85 -52.16
N ALA A 101 -25.08 39.69 -51.15
CA ALA A 101 -26.45 40.19 -51.15
C ALA A 101 -26.49 41.74 -51.18
N GLU A 102 -25.67 42.41 -50.37
CA GLU A 102 -25.55 43.88 -50.37
C GLU A 102 -25.03 44.43 -51.71
N ARG A 103 -24.18 43.66 -52.41
CA ARG A 103 -23.61 44.04 -53.71
C ARG A 103 -24.43 43.56 -54.92
N GLN A 104 -25.55 42.87 -54.68
CA GLN A 104 -26.41 42.30 -55.72
C GLN A 104 -25.67 41.38 -56.73
N VAL A 105 -24.65 40.63 -56.28
CA VAL A 105 -23.82 39.82 -57.18
C VAL A 105 -24.28 38.35 -57.22
N PRO A 106 -24.62 37.75 -58.39
CA PRO A 106 -25.44 36.53 -58.42
C PRO A 106 -24.70 35.19 -58.37
N GLY A 107 -23.39 35.14 -58.07
CA GLY A 107 -22.56 33.96 -58.37
C GLY A 107 -21.96 33.23 -57.16
N GLY A 108 -22.16 31.90 -57.06
CA GLY A 108 -21.53 31.06 -56.02
C GLY A 108 -19.98 31.04 -56.06
N GLY A 109 -19.38 31.24 -57.24
CA GLY A 109 -17.93 31.40 -57.37
C GLY A 109 -17.39 32.68 -56.71
N GLU A 110 -18.19 33.74 -56.67
CA GLU A 110 -17.84 35.00 -56.01
C GLU A 110 -17.99 34.90 -54.50
N VAL A 111 -19.04 34.25 -54.02
CA VAL A 111 -19.22 33.93 -52.59
C VAL A 111 -18.01 33.16 -52.06
N ARG A 112 -17.49 32.17 -52.81
CA ARG A 112 -16.26 31.45 -52.42
C ARG A 112 -15.02 32.36 -52.33
N ARG A 113 -14.84 33.28 -53.28
CA ARG A 113 -13.73 34.26 -53.24
C ARG A 113 -13.87 35.23 -52.07
N LEU A 114 -15.08 35.72 -51.79
CA LEU A 114 -15.36 36.58 -50.64
C LEU A 114 -15.15 35.83 -49.33
N ALA A 115 -15.53 34.55 -49.25
CA ALA A 115 -15.30 33.72 -48.06
C ALA A 115 -13.80 33.53 -47.80
N ALA A 116 -13.01 33.24 -48.84
CA ALA A 116 -11.55 33.15 -48.72
C ALA A 116 -10.92 34.48 -48.24
N ARG A 117 -11.42 35.64 -48.73
CA ARG A 117 -10.99 36.96 -48.23
C ARG A 117 -11.43 37.21 -46.78
N GLY A 118 -12.64 36.79 -46.41
CA GLY A 118 -13.15 36.84 -45.04
C GLY A 118 -12.28 36.03 -44.09
N ALA A 119 -11.91 34.80 -44.47
CA ALA A 119 -10.98 33.96 -43.73
C ALA A 119 -9.63 34.67 -43.55
N GLY A 120 -9.05 35.22 -44.64
CA GLY A 120 -7.81 35.98 -44.58
C GLY A 120 -7.87 37.17 -43.61
N ARG A 121 -8.95 37.95 -43.63
CA ARG A 121 -9.18 39.08 -42.72
C ARG A 121 -9.35 38.64 -41.26
N LEU A 122 -10.07 37.55 -41.00
CA LEU A 122 -10.20 37.00 -39.64
C LEU A 122 -8.87 36.44 -39.11
N HIS A 123 -8.06 35.82 -39.97
CA HIS A 123 -6.71 35.41 -39.62
C HIS A 123 -5.80 36.60 -39.32
N GLU A 124 -5.91 37.69 -40.08
CA GLU A 124 -5.16 38.92 -39.81
C GLU A 124 -5.63 39.59 -38.51
N ALA A 125 -6.93 39.64 -38.25
CA ALA A 125 -7.49 40.08 -36.97
C ALA A 125 -6.91 39.29 -35.81
N ALA A 126 -6.89 37.96 -35.90
CA ALA A 126 -6.29 37.10 -34.88
C ALA A 126 -4.79 37.38 -34.69
N ARG A 127 -4.03 37.61 -35.76
CA ARG A 127 -2.60 37.98 -35.68
C ARG A 127 -2.41 39.31 -34.94
N ARG A 128 -3.20 40.34 -35.26
CA ARG A 128 -3.08 41.65 -34.59
C ARG A 128 -3.53 41.63 -33.14
N CYS A 129 -4.47 40.77 -32.77
CA CYS A 129 -4.89 40.54 -31.38
C CYS A 129 -3.77 39.95 -30.47
N LEU A 130 -2.69 39.39 -31.04
CA LEU A 130 -1.52 38.94 -30.28
C LEU A 130 -0.57 40.09 -29.89
N GLY A 131 -0.74 41.27 -30.50
CA GLY A 131 0.03 42.46 -30.19
C GLY A 131 -0.32 43.08 -28.83
N PRO A 132 0.23 44.27 -28.50
CA PRO A 132 0.08 44.91 -27.20
C PRO A 132 -1.37 45.29 -26.81
N GLY A 133 -2.33 45.16 -27.73
CA GLY A 133 -3.76 45.43 -27.52
C GLY A 133 -4.53 44.42 -26.65
N GLN A 134 -3.83 43.60 -25.85
CA GLN A 134 -4.43 42.72 -24.83
C GLN A 134 -5.55 41.80 -25.33
N GLY A 135 -5.41 41.25 -26.54
CA GLY A 135 -6.41 40.36 -27.13
C GLY A 135 -7.55 41.06 -27.90
N GLY A 136 -7.55 42.40 -27.95
CA GLY A 136 -8.46 43.21 -28.74
C GLY A 136 -7.78 43.90 -29.93
N LEU A 137 -8.61 44.38 -30.86
CA LEU A 137 -8.24 45.33 -31.90
C LEU A 137 -8.71 46.71 -31.45
N ASP A 138 -7.85 47.72 -31.58
CA ASP A 138 -8.31 49.11 -31.48
C ASP A 138 -9.18 49.47 -32.70
N ARG A 139 -9.84 50.63 -32.65
CA ARG A 139 -10.76 51.05 -33.72
C ARG A 139 -10.06 51.16 -35.06
N THR A 140 -8.83 51.68 -35.06
CA THR A 140 -8.02 51.88 -36.26
C THR A 140 -7.68 50.55 -36.92
N ALA A 141 -7.13 49.60 -36.17
CA ALA A 141 -6.79 48.27 -36.67
C ALA A 141 -8.03 47.49 -37.10
N PHE A 142 -9.17 47.65 -36.40
CA PHE A 142 -10.42 47.04 -36.83
C PHE A 142 -10.88 47.59 -38.18
N GLU A 143 -10.90 48.92 -38.37
CA GLU A 143 -11.35 49.54 -39.62
C GLU A 143 -10.43 49.22 -40.81
N GLU A 144 -9.12 49.12 -40.57
CA GLU A 144 -8.16 48.67 -41.58
C GLU A 144 -8.45 47.24 -42.07
N ILE A 145 -8.76 46.33 -41.15
CA ILE A 145 -9.06 44.92 -41.47
C ILE A 145 -10.50 44.74 -41.96
N PHE A 146 -11.44 45.55 -41.48
CA PHE A 146 -12.86 45.51 -41.83
C PHE A 146 -13.39 46.93 -42.09
N PRO A 147 -13.21 47.45 -43.32
CA PRO A 147 -13.68 48.78 -43.66
C PRO A 147 -15.20 48.89 -43.54
N TRP A 148 -15.66 50.03 -43.04
CA TRP A 148 -17.08 50.42 -43.13
C TRP A 148 -17.52 50.54 -44.58
N GLY A 149 -16.64 51.06 -45.44
CA GLY A 149 -16.83 51.08 -46.90
C GLY A 149 -16.88 49.67 -47.48
N GLY A 150 -17.99 49.33 -48.14
CA GLY A 150 -18.17 48.03 -48.81
C GLY A 150 -18.69 46.90 -47.91
N GLY A 151 -19.20 47.21 -46.71
CA GLY A 151 -20.06 46.33 -45.90
C GLY A 151 -19.36 45.37 -44.93
N TRP A 152 -18.02 45.39 -44.85
CA TRP A 152 -17.27 44.40 -44.06
C TRP A 152 -17.47 44.53 -42.54
N ALA A 153 -17.37 45.75 -41.99
CA ALA A 153 -17.60 45.97 -40.56
C ALA A 153 -19.03 45.59 -40.11
N PRO A 154 -20.11 46.07 -40.77
CA PRO A 154 -21.46 45.62 -40.44
C PRO A 154 -21.64 44.10 -40.56
N ALA A 155 -21.06 43.46 -41.58
CA ALA A 155 -21.17 42.03 -41.77
C ALA A 155 -20.49 41.23 -40.64
N VAL A 156 -19.26 41.59 -40.26
CA VAL A 156 -18.51 40.87 -39.21
C VAL A 156 -19.13 41.02 -37.82
N LEU A 157 -19.67 42.20 -37.52
CA LEU A 157 -20.38 42.47 -36.27
C LEU A 157 -21.73 41.75 -36.22
N ALA A 158 -22.44 41.68 -37.35
CA ALA A 158 -23.74 41.00 -37.42
C ALA A 158 -23.65 39.47 -37.31
N GLU A 159 -22.54 38.87 -37.77
CA GLU A 159 -22.25 37.45 -37.53
C GLU A 159 -21.75 37.18 -36.10
N GLY A 160 -21.46 38.21 -35.31
CA GLY A 160 -21.07 38.10 -33.90
C GLY A 160 -19.69 37.50 -33.64
N VAL A 161 -18.91 37.23 -34.70
CA VAL A 161 -17.54 36.69 -34.56
C VAL A 161 -16.60 37.71 -33.91
N LEU A 162 -16.81 39.00 -34.19
CA LEU A 162 -16.20 40.12 -33.48
C LEU A 162 -17.32 40.94 -32.81
N VAL A 163 -17.07 41.40 -31.60
CA VAL A 163 -18.00 42.20 -30.79
C VAL A 163 -17.29 43.46 -30.26
N PRO A 164 -18.01 44.57 -30.09
CA PRO A 164 -17.47 45.74 -29.40
C PRO A 164 -17.08 45.38 -27.96
N ALA A 165 -15.90 45.83 -27.52
CA ALA A 165 -15.42 45.63 -26.16
C ALA A 165 -14.54 46.80 -25.71
N GLY A 166 -15.03 47.56 -24.74
CA GLY A 166 -14.39 48.81 -24.32
C GLY A 166 -14.27 49.79 -25.49
N GLU A 167 -13.06 50.29 -25.72
CA GLU A 167 -12.76 51.24 -26.80
C GLU A 167 -12.54 50.58 -28.17
N GLY A 168 -12.53 49.25 -28.26
CA GLY A 168 -12.19 48.50 -29.46
C GLY A 168 -13.11 47.30 -29.73
N TYR A 169 -12.55 46.27 -30.37
CA TYR A 169 -13.26 45.06 -30.79
C TYR A 169 -12.50 43.81 -30.36
N ARG A 170 -13.21 42.74 -30.02
CA ARG A 170 -12.61 41.43 -29.70
C ARG A 170 -13.44 40.31 -30.29
N PHE A 171 -12.88 39.10 -30.33
CA PHE A 171 -13.66 37.93 -30.69
C PHE A 171 -14.75 37.65 -29.66
N GLY A 172 -15.95 37.32 -30.14
CA GLY A 172 -17.12 37.05 -29.29
C GLY A 172 -16.91 35.83 -28.38
N ASP A 173 -16.34 34.76 -28.95
CA ASP A 173 -16.01 33.52 -28.25
C ASP A 173 -14.49 33.44 -27.98
N GLU A 174 -14.11 33.50 -26.70
CA GLU A 174 -12.70 33.57 -26.28
C GLU A 174 -11.90 32.31 -26.66
N GLU A 175 -12.42 31.11 -26.41
CA GLU A 175 -11.71 29.87 -26.74
C GLU A 175 -11.51 29.69 -28.26
N PHE A 176 -12.50 30.11 -29.06
CA PHE A 176 -12.36 30.12 -30.52
C PHE A 176 -11.30 31.13 -30.97
N ALA A 177 -11.28 32.30 -30.35
CA ALA A 177 -10.25 33.31 -30.57
C ALA A 177 -8.86 32.76 -30.25
N ASP A 178 -8.69 32.13 -29.08
CA ASP A 178 -7.43 31.57 -28.63
C ASP A 178 -6.92 30.49 -29.57
N TRP A 179 -7.82 29.63 -30.07
CA TRP A 179 -7.48 28.63 -31.08
C TRP A 179 -7.02 29.25 -32.39
N LEU A 180 -7.66 30.34 -32.84
CA LEU A 180 -7.29 31.02 -34.08
C LEU A 180 -5.99 31.82 -33.93
N GLN A 181 -5.81 32.48 -32.80
CA GLN A 181 -4.63 33.26 -32.44
C GLN A 181 -3.41 32.37 -32.24
N GLY A 182 -3.55 31.23 -31.55
CA GLY A 182 -2.46 30.27 -31.33
C GLY A 182 -1.82 29.74 -32.62
N ARG A 183 -2.53 29.80 -33.76
CA ARG A 183 -1.99 29.45 -35.09
C ARG A 183 -0.98 30.46 -35.64
N HIS A 184 -0.99 31.69 -35.15
CA HIS A 184 -0.11 32.78 -35.58
C HIS A 184 0.91 33.18 -34.52
N LEU A 185 0.87 32.55 -33.35
CA LEU A 185 1.80 32.80 -32.26
C LEU A 185 3.16 32.16 -32.57
N GLU A 186 4.23 32.96 -32.54
CA GLU A 186 5.62 32.47 -32.55
C GLU A 186 5.93 31.82 -31.19
N LEU A 187 5.67 30.51 -31.10
CA LEU A 187 5.67 29.76 -29.85
C LEU A 187 6.99 29.87 -29.08
N ASP A 188 8.13 29.68 -29.75
CA ASP A 188 9.43 29.65 -29.08
C ASP A 188 9.80 31.04 -28.52
N ALA A 189 9.48 32.11 -29.25
CA ALA A 189 9.66 33.48 -28.77
C ALA A 189 8.72 33.80 -27.59
N ALA A 190 7.48 33.30 -27.62
CA ALA A 190 6.53 33.47 -26.53
C ALA A 190 6.98 32.72 -25.26
N LEU A 191 7.45 31.48 -25.37
CA LEU A 191 7.97 30.72 -24.23
C LEU A 191 9.21 31.38 -23.63
N GLU A 192 10.13 31.87 -24.47
CA GLU A 192 11.30 32.62 -24.01
C GLU A 192 10.90 33.88 -23.21
N ALA A 193 9.94 34.65 -23.72
CA ALA A 193 9.50 35.90 -23.09
C ALA A 193 8.70 35.70 -21.79
N LEU A 194 7.91 34.62 -21.70
CA LEU A 194 7.02 34.33 -20.58
C LEU A 194 7.70 33.54 -19.45
N VAL A 195 8.64 32.65 -19.80
CA VAL A 195 9.20 31.67 -18.86
C VAL A 195 10.70 31.85 -18.67
N HIS A 196 11.44 32.23 -19.71
CA HIS A 196 12.92 32.29 -19.69
C HIS A 196 13.48 33.72 -19.70
N ARG A 197 12.66 34.73 -19.39
CA ARG A 197 13.01 36.16 -19.46
C ARG A 197 14.39 36.44 -18.84
N ARG A 198 15.35 36.84 -19.68
CA ARG A 198 16.66 37.36 -19.23
C ARG A 198 16.49 38.76 -18.65
N ALA A 199 17.22 39.06 -17.58
CA ALA A 199 17.17 40.32 -16.82
C ALA A 199 17.49 41.61 -17.62
N GLU A 200 17.87 41.51 -18.89
CA GLU A 200 18.40 42.62 -19.70
C GLU A 200 17.38 43.27 -20.67
N GLN A 201 16.10 42.89 -20.65
CA GLN A 201 15.06 43.46 -21.54
C GLN A 201 13.94 44.18 -20.76
N PRO A 202 14.05 45.50 -20.50
CA PRO A 202 13.18 46.21 -19.55
C PRO A 202 11.88 46.83 -20.14
N GLU A 203 11.59 46.69 -21.44
CA GLU A 203 10.56 47.52 -22.11
C GLU A 203 9.30 46.79 -22.62
N ALA A 204 9.14 45.49 -22.38
CA ALA A 204 7.95 44.75 -22.83
C ALA A 204 6.79 44.81 -21.81
N VAL A 205 5.61 45.23 -22.25
CA VAL A 205 4.37 45.19 -21.45
C VAL A 205 4.09 43.74 -21.01
N PRO A 206 3.85 43.46 -19.71
CA PRO A 206 3.62 42.10 -19.24
C PRO A 206 2.34 41.51 -19.84
N VAL A 207 2.43 40.28 -20.33
CA VAL A 207 1.29 39.53 -20.86
C VAL A 207 0.40 39.10 -19.69
N PRO A 208 -0.89 39.49 -19.66
CA PRO A 208 -1.79 39.10 -18.58
C PRO A 208 -2.04 37.59 -18.55
N ARG A 209 -2.10 37.03 -17.35
CA ARG A 209 -2.36 35.60 -17.09
C ARG A 209 -3.64 35.05 -17.73
N HIS A 210 -4.67 35.87 -17.92
CA HIS A 210 -5.90 35.45 -18.61
C HIS A 210 -5.68 35.17 -20.11
N ARG A 211 -4.59 35.66 -20.71
CA ARG A 211 -4.20 35.43 -22.11
C ARG A 211 -3.37 34.16 -22.29
N ILE A 212 -3.54 33.17 -21.42
CA ILE A 212 -2.86 31.88 -21.51
C ILE A 212 -3.34 31.02 -22.69
N GLY A 213 -4.60 31.20 -23.10
CA GLY A 213 -5.25 30.38 -24.11
C GLY A 213 -4.51 30.26 -25.45
N PRO A 214 -4.07 31.36 -26.10
CA PRO A 214 -3.35 31.28 -27.37
C PRO A 214 -2.04 30.50 -27.28
N VAL A 215 -1.33 30.60 -26.15
CA VAL A 215 -0.07 29.87 -25.91
C VAL A 215 -0.35 28.37 -25.77
N VAL A 216 -1.36 27.99 -24.97
CA VAL A 216 -1.80 26.59 -24.84
C VAL A 216 -2.25 26.04 -26.20
N GLN A 217 -3.01 26.81 -26.98
CA GLN A 217 -3.46 26.38 -28.31
C GLN A 217 -2.30 26.21 -29.29
N SER A 218 -1.27 27.05 -29.21
CA SER A 218 -0.04 26.90 -29.99
C SER A 218 0.75 25.65 -29.58
N LEU A 219 0.88 25.34 -28.28
CA LEU A 219 1.48 24.09 -27.80
C LEU A 219 0.70 22.85 -28.30
N LEU A 220 -0.63 22.86 -28.19
CA LEU A 220 -1.48 21.77 -28.69
C LEU A 220 -1.39 21.64 -30.22
N LEU A 221 -1.23 22.75 -30.95
CA LEU A 221 -1.03 22.75 -32.39
C LEU A 221 0.34 22.16 -32.77
N CYS A 222 1.41 22.51 -32.05
CA CYS A 222 2.75 21.95 -32.21
C CYS A 222 2.71 20.42 -32.08
N GLY A 223 2.06 19.87 -31.04
CA GLY A 223 1.91 18.43 -30.88
C GLY A 223 1.16 17.75 -32.03
N ARG A 224 0.16 18.41 -32.63
CA ARG A 224 -0.64 17.88 -33.76
C ARG A 224 0.08 17.98 -35.10
N ARG A 225 0.82 19.07 -35.36
CA ARG A 225 1.48 19.34 -36.65
C ARG A 225 2.89 18.78 -36.72
N ASP A 226 3.67 19.01 -35.68
CA ASP A 226 5.12 18.74 -35.65
C ASP A 226 5.44 17.46 -34.85
N GLY A 227 4.43 16.88 -34.20
CA GLY A 227 4.50 15.60 -33.49
C GLY A 227 4.87 15.72 -32.02
N ALA A 228 4.77 14.57 -31.31
CA ALA A 228 4.96 14.51 -29.87
C ALA A 228 6.37 14.93 -29.41
N GLU A 229 7.41 14.61 -30.18
CA GLU A 229 8.79 14.97 -29.83
C GLU A 229 9.01 16.49 -29.85
N ALA A 230 8.43 17.18 -30.83
CA ALA A 230 8.51 18.63 -30.94
C ALA A 230 7.83 19.35 -29.77
N LEU A 231 6.72 18.80 -29.27
CA LEU A 231 6.07 19.30 -28.06
C LEU A 231 6.85 18.93 -26.79
N THR A 232 7.36 17.70 -26.68
CA THR A 232 8.20 17.27 -25.55
C THR A 232 9.42 18.16 -25.35
N ARG A 233 10.13 18.55 -26.42
CA ARG A 233 11.27 19.47 -26.36
C ARG A 233 10.93 20.85 -25.79
N ARG A 234 9.67 21.26 -25.90
CA ARG A 234 9.16 22.55 -25.39
C ARG A 234 8.57 22.43 -23.98
N LEU A 235 8.02 21.29 -23.62
CA LEU A 235 7.48 21.06 -22.27
C LEU A 235 8.58 20.76 -21.24
N LEU A 236 9.67 20.09 -21.61
CA LEU A 236 10.77 19.77 -20.69
C LEU A 236 11.39 21.04 -20.03
N PRO A 237 11.75 22.10 -20.78
CA PRO A 237 12.23 23.35 -20.18
C PRO A 237 11.24 24.01 -19.20
N LEU A 238 9.92 23.81 -19.39
CA LEU A 238 8.92 24.31 -18.46
C LEU A 238 8.99 23.58 -17.11
N VAL A 239 9.31 22.29 -17.10
CA VAL A 239 9.51 21.54 -15.84
C VAL A 239 10.72 22.08 -15.09
N GLU A 240 11.80 22.44 -15.81
CA GLU A 240 12.98 23.04 -15.19
C GLU A 240 12.69 24.43 -14.62
N ALA A 241 11.94 25.27 -15.34
CA ALA A 241 11.53 26.59 -14.88
C ALA A 241 10.60 26.54 -13.65
N LEU A 242 9.78 25.49 -13.55
CA LEU A 242 8.90 25.24 -12.40
C LEU A 242 9.68 24.88 -11.12
N PHE A 243 10.82 24.20 -11.28
CA PHE A 243 11.69 23.72 -10.19
C PHE A 243 13.13 24.19 -10.40
N PRO A 244 13.42 25.49 -10.21
CA PRO A 244 14.76 26.03 -10.38
C PRO A 244 15.73 25.37 -9.38
N ASP A 245 16.90 24.94 -9.86
CA ASP A 245 17.92 24.31 -9.03
C ASP A 245 18.70 25.38 -8.24
N PRO A 246 18.60 25.43 -6.90
CA PRO A 246 19.32 26.42 -6.10
C PRO A 246 20.84 26.24 -6.14
N ARG A 247 21.36 25.07 -6.56
CA ARG A 247 22.81 24.78 -6.64
C ARG A 247 23.45 25.19 -7.96
N ARG A 248 22.66 25.46 -9.00
CA ARG A 248 23.19 25.84 -10.33
C ARG A 248 23.69 27.28 -10.42
N GLY A 249 23.69 28.04 -9.31
CA GLY A 249 24.34 29.35 -9.25
C GLY A 249 23.89 30.29 -10.37
N ALA A 250 22.59 30.29 -10.69
CA ALA A 250 22.04 31.41 -11.44
C ALA A 250 22.26 32.67 -10.58
N PRO A 251 22.71 33.80 -11.15
CA PRO A 251 22.74 35.05 -10.41
C PRO A 251 21.37 35.26 -9.79
N ASP A 252 21.34 35.65 -8.51
CA ASP A 252 20.11 35.84 -7.75
C ASP A 252 19.02 36.40 -8.67
N PRO A 253 17.87 35.70 -8.84
CA PRO A 253 16.77 36.31 -9.57
C PRO A 253 16.51 37.65 -8.88
N PRO A 254 16.40 38.77 -9.62
CA PRO A 254 16.08 40.04 -8.99
C PRO A 254 14.85 39.79 -8.15
N GLY A 255 14.94 40.00 -6.83
CA GLY A 255 13.79 39.83 -5.94
C GLY A 255 12.64 40.64 -6.50
N GLY A 256 11.59 39.98 -6.99
CA GLY A 256 10.53 40.64 -7.73
C GLY A 256 9.57 39.69 -8.44
N ASP A 257 8.39 40.23 -8.76
CA ASP A 257 7.21 39.58 -9.35
C ASP A 257 7.48 38.71 -10.60
N GLY A 258 8.61 38.90 -11.30
CA GLY A 258 8.93 38.19 -12.54
C GLY A 258 9.26 36.70 -12.39
N ALA A 259 9.91 36.29 -11.31
CA ALA A 259 10.23 34.88 -11.07
C ALA A 259 8.97 34.08 -10.69
N GLU A 260 8.11 34.66 -9.86
CA GLU A 260 6.80 34.09 -9.52
C GLU A 260 5.89 33.99 -10.74
N ASP A 261 5.96 34.96 -11.66
CA ASP A 261 5.18 34.93 -12.90
C ASP A 261 5.67 33.84 -13.87
N ALA A 262 6.98 33.65 -14.04
CA ALA A 262 7.54 32.57 -14.86
C ALA A 262 7.14 31.18 -14.33
N VAL A 263 7.17 30.99 -13.01
CA VAL A 263 6.71 29.77 -12.34
C VAL A 263 5.21 29.54 -12.56
N TRP A 264 4.40 30.60 -12.47
CA TRP A 264 2.97 30.54 -12.77
C TRP A 264 2.73 30.10 -14.23
N TRP A 265 3.41 30.71 -15.20
CA TRP A 265 3.29 30.37 -16.62
C TRP A 265 3.72 28.93 -16.89
N ALA A 266 4.88 28.51 -16.37
CA ALA A 266 5.36 27.14 -16.53
C ALA A 266 4.35 26.11 -15.98
N ALA A 267 3.83 26.32 -14.76
CA ALA A 267 2.86 25.42 -14.15
C ALA A 267 1.55 25.32 -14.96
N HIS A 268 0.99 26.46 -15.37
CA HIS A 268 -0.31 26.47 -16.04
C HIS A 268 -0.21 26.02 -17.50
N LEU A 269 0.88 26.34 -18.21
CA LEU A 269 1.12 25.85 -19.57
C LEU A 269 1.31 24.34 -19.59
N LEU A 270 2.09 23.78 -18.65
CA LEU A 270 2.23 22.33 -18.48
C LEU A 270 0.88 21.68 -18.15
N GLY A 271 0.19 22.19 -17.13
CA GLY A 271 -1.06 21.63 -16.63
C GLY A 271 -2.17 21.62 -17.68
N GLU A 272 -2.44 22.77 -18.30
CA GLU A 272 -3.49 22.92 -19.31
C GLU A 272 -3.18 22.15 -20.59
N THR A 273 -1.91 22.10 -21.03
CA THR A 273 -1.55 21.36 -22.23
C THR A 273 -1.67 19.85 -22.01
N LEU A 274 -1.09 19.31 -20.93
CA LEU A 274 -1.09 17.86 -20.66
C LEU A 274 -2.49 17.30 -20.34
N LEU A 275 -3.40 18.12 -19.81
CA LEU A 275 -4.80 17.72 -19.59
C LEU A 275 -5.64 17.74 -20.87
N ARG A 276 -5.23 18.47 -21.90
CA ARG A 276 -5.99 18.65 -23.15
C ARG A 276 -5.44 17.85 -24.34
N VAL A 277 -4.27 17.21 -24.22
CA VAL A 277 -3.81 16.25 -25.23
C VAL A 277 -4.71 15.01 -25.24
N PRO A 278 -5.00 14.41 -26.41
CA PRO A 278 -5.88 13.25 -26.50
C PRO A 278 -5.25 11.96 -25.93
N ASP A 279 -3.93 11.86 -25.96
CA ASP A 279 -3.14 10.75 -25.40
C ASP A 279 -1.87 11.32 -24.77
N ALA A 280 -1.68 11.08 -23.47
CA ALA A 280 -0.53 11.60 -22.74
C ALA A 280 0.68 10.65 -22.77
N ARG A 281 0.55 9.42 -23.28
CA ARG A 281 1.64 8.41 -23.28
C ARG A 281 2.92 8.88 -23.97
N PRO A 282 2.89 9.58 -25.12
CA PRO A 282 4.11 10.07 -25.77
C PRO A 282 4.93 11.05 -24.93
N TYR A 283 4.32 11.68 -23.92
CA TYR A 283 4.95 12.66 -23.03
C TYR A 283 5.43 12.04 -21.71
N GLY A 284 5.62 10.72 -21.67
CA GLY A 284 6.04 9.99 -20.47
C GLY A 284 7.34 10.51 -19.84
N SER A 285 8.29 11.02 -20.64
CA SER A 285 9.51 11.63 -20.13
C SER A 285 9.26 12.95 -19.40
N VAL A 286 8.37 13.81 -19.93
CA VAL A 286 7.93 15.06 -19.28
C VAL A 286 7.22 14.75 -17.97
N LEU A 287 6.28 13.79 -18.01
CA LEU A 287 5.50 13.39 -16.84
C LEU A 287 6.36 12.75 -15.75
N ARG A 288 7.35 11.93 -16.13
CA ARG A 288 8.33 11.37 -15.18
C ARG A 288 9.17 12.46 -14.54
N ALA A 289 9.74 13.38 -15.34
CA ALA A 289 10.52 14.49 -14.82
C ALA A 289 9.70 15.36 -13.86
N LEU A 290 8.44 15.64 -14.21
CA LEU A 290 7.51 16.36 -13.34
C LEU A 290 7.24 15.58 -12.04
N ALA A 291 6.98 14.27 -12.11
CA ALA A 291 6.71 13.45 -10.94
C ALA A 291 7.91 13.39 -9.98
N GLU A 292 9.12 13.20 -10.51
CA GLU A 292 10.37 13.19 -9.74
C GLU A 292 10.59 14.52 -9.03
N ARG A 293 10.41 15.66 -9.73
CA ARG A 293 10.56 16.98 -9.10
C ARG A 293 9.51 17.29 -8.04
N VAL A 294 8.27 16.81 -8.23
CA VAL A 294 7.23 16.91 -7.20
C VAL A 294 7.60 16.05 -5.98
N ALA A 295 8.17 14.86 -6.19
CA ALA A 295 8.59 13.96 -5.12
C ALA A 295 9.81 14.47 -4.34
N ASP A 296 10.77 15.11 -5.02
CA ASP A 296 11.99 15.68 -4.42
C ASP A 296 11.75 17.04 -3.74
N GLY A 297 10.65 17.71 -4.05
CA GLY A 297 10.27 18.97 -3.44
C GLY A 297 10.11 18.80 -1.91
N PRO A 298 10.44 19.84 -1.11
CA PRO A 298 10.20 19.74 0.33
C PRO A 298 8.70 19.46 0.59
N GLY A 299 8.37 18.84 1.72
CA GLY A 299 6.99 18.47 2.09
C GLY A 299 6.00 19.66 2.09
N PRO A 300 4.69 19.42 2.28
CA PRO A 300 3.62 20.38 2.02
C PRO A 300 3.66 21.60 2.96
N ALA A 301 4.49 22.58 2.65
CA ALA A 301 4.37 23.94 3.16
C ALA A 301 3.46 24.72 2.20
N ALA A 302 2.43 25.36 2.76
CA ALA A 302 1.40 26.05 2.00
C ALA A 302 1.97 27.14 1.07
N GLY A 303 1.48 27.19 -0.18
CA GLY A 303 1.80 28.25 -1.15
C GLY A 303 2.90 27.88 -2.15
N ARG A 304 2.95 26.64 -2.64
CA ARG A 304 4.03 26.17 -3.54
C ARG A 304 3.58 25.94 -4.98
N PRO A 305 4.50 25.97 -5.95
CA PRO A 305 4.23 25.67 -7.36
C PRO A 305 3.66 24.26 -7.61
N THR A 306 3.79 23.37 -6.63
CA THR A 306 3.29 21.99 -6.65
C THR A 306 1.78 21.87 -6.37
N ASP A 307 1.12 22.92 -5.85
CA ASP A 307 -0.34 22.91 -5.60
C ASP A 307 -1.15 22.68 -6.91
N GLY A 308 -0.56 23.00 -8.08
CA GLY A 308 -1.14 22.73 -9.39
C GLY A 308 -1.06 21.27 -9.87
N PHE A 309 -0.23 20.42 -9.24
CA PHE A 309 0.07 19.06 -9.70
C PHE A 309 -0.26 17.98 -8.64
N GLY A 310 -1.25 18.24 -7.78
CA GLY A 310 -1.76 17.29 -6.80
C GLY A 310 -2.48 16.07 -7.41
N PRO A 311 -3.03 15.17 -6.59
CA PRO A 311 -3.58 13.89 -7.06
C PRO A 311 -4.68 14.01 -8.12
N TRP A 312 -5.49 15.07 -8.06
CA TRP A 312 -6.51 15.40 -9.06
C TRP A 312 -5.95 15.52 -10.49
N PHE A 313 -4.73 16.06 -10.65
CA PHE A 313 -4.10 16.25 -11.96
C PHE A 313 -3.76 14.89 -12.58
N TRP A 314 -3.05 14.05 -11.83
CA TRP A 314 -2.65 12.70 -12.26
C TRP A 314 -3.85 11.78 -12.49
N ARG A 315 -4.91 11.92 -11.69
CA ARG A 315 -6.19 11.22 -11.90
C ARG A 315 -6.77 11.55 -13.28
N ARG A 316 -6.75 12.82 -13.69
CA ARG A 316 -7.35 13.30 -14.94
C ARG A 316 -6.51 13.07 -16.19
N LEU A 317 -5.22 12.76 -16.07
CA LEU A 317 -4.37 12.52 -17.24
C LEU A 317 -4.89 11.35 -18.10
N PRO A 318 -4.95 11.51 -19.43
CA PRO A 318 -5.36 10.47 -20.36
C PRO A 318 -4.21 9.47 -20.59
N LEU A 319 -3.97 8.64 -19.58
CA LEU A 319 -2.98 7.57 -19.54
C LEU A 319 -3.66 6.23 -19.31
N ARG A 320 -2.99 5.15 -19.75
CA ARG A 320 -3.37 3.80 -19.35
C ARG A 320 -3.11 3.61 -17.85
N VAL A 321 -3.86 2.70 -17.22
CA VAL A 321 -3.76 2.44 -15.78
C VAL A 321 -2.33 2.07 -15.37
N ARG A 322 -1.62 1.25 -16.14
CA ARG A 322 -0.21 0.90 -15.86
C ARG A 322 0.70 2.12 -15.82
N ASP A 323 0.66 2.97 -16.84
CA ASP A 323 1.51 4.15 -16.92
C ASP A 323 1.21 5.14 -15.78
N LYS A 324 -0.07 5.28 -15.43
CA LYS A 324 -0.52 6.12 -14.31
C LYS A 324 -0.05 5.58 -12.96
N ALA A 325 -0.14 4.27 -12.73
CA ALA A 325 0.32 3.64 -11.50
C ALA A 325 1.84 3.82 -11.29
N GLU A 326 2.65 3.67 -12.34
CA GLU A 326 4.10 3.89 -12.26
C GLU A 326 4.47 5.36 -11.97
N LEU A 327 3.70 6.33 -12.48
CA LEU A 327 3.91 7.75 -12.12
C LEU A 327 3.50 8.01 -10.66
N LEU A 328 2.38 7.44 -10.21
CA LEU A 328 1.94 7.56 -8.81
C LEU A 328 2.94 6.94 -7.83
N ARG A 329 3.59 5.83 -8.21
CA ARG A 329 4.70 5.23 -7.44
C ARG A 329 5.85 6.22 -7.21
N LEU A 330 6.14 7.09 -8.17
CA LEU A 330 7.17 8.11 -8.01
C LEU A 330 6.73 9.22 -7.05
N LEU A 331 5.44 9.51 -7.00
CA LEU A 331 4.83 10.59 -6.22
C LEU A 331 4.51 10.23 -4.77
N LEU A 332 4.44 8.94 -4.41
CA LEU A 332 4.13 8.54 -3.02
C LEU A 332 4.98 9.24 -1.94
N PRO A 333 6.30 9.50 -2.14
CA PRO A 333 7.10 10.27 -1.18
C PRO A 333 6.62 11.71 -0.93
N ALA A 334 5.79 12.27 -1.82
CA ALA A 334 5.19 13.60 -1.65
C ALA A 334 3.84 13.58 -0.91
N ASP A 335 3.34 12.41 -0.48
CA ASP A 335 2.07 12.32 0.26
C ASP A 335 2.14 13.02 1.63
N ASP A 336 1.06 13.71 1.98
CA ASP A 336 0.91 14.35 3.28
C ASP A 336 0.65 13.31 4.39
N PRO A 337 1.51 13.20 5.42
CA PRO A 337 1.32 12.24 6.51
C PRO A 337 0.13 12.57 7.41
N TYR A 338 -0.40 13.80 7.37
CA TYR A 338 -1.51 14.24 8.22
C TYR A 338 -2.89 14.01 7.60
N GLY A 339 -2.96 13.58 6.33
CA GLY A 339 -4.23 13.24 5.66
C GLY A 339 -5.20 14.42 5.50
N GLY A 340 -4.71 15.67 5.59
CA GLY A 340 -5.54 16.88 5.45
C GLY A 340 -5.91 17.18 3.99
N ARG A 341 -5.22 16.54 3.04
CA ARG A 341 -5.46 16.60 1.59
C ARG A 341 -5.57 15.19 1.02
N GLU A 342 -6.25 15.08 -0.12
CA GLU A 342 -6.23 13.85 -0.94
C GLU A 342 -4.78 13.45 -1.22
N ARG A 343 -4.48 12.14 -1.12
CA ARG A 343 -3.13 11.58 -1.33
C ARG A 343 -3.03 10.87 -2.68
N TYR A 344 -1.82 10.76 -3.22
CA TYR A 344 -1.53 9.93 -4.38
C TYR A 344 -1.81 8.46 -4.10
N LEU A 345 -1.60 8.01 -2.86
CA LEU A 345 -1.99 6.66 -2.41
C LEU A 345 -3.49 6.39 -2.56
N ASP A 346 -4.34 7.39 -2.32
CA ASP A 346 -5.80 7.24 -2.42
C ASP A 346 -6.21 7.05 -3.90
N VAL A 347 -5.60 7.81 -4.82
CA VAL A 347 -5.79 7.63 -6.27
C VAL A 347 -5.31 6.25 -6.73
N LEU A 348 -4.20 5.76 -6.19
CA LEU A 348 -3.71 4.41 -6.50
C LEU A 348 -4.68 3.32 -5.98
N GLY A 349 -5.30 3.52 -4.82
CA GLY A 349 -6.36 2.67 -4.29
C GLY A 349 -7.60 2.64 -5.19
N GLU A 350 -8.02 3.78 -5.73
CA GLU A 350 -9.11 3.87 -6.71
C GLU A 350 -8.78 3.09 -8.00
N LEU A 351 -7.55 3.24 -8.53
CA LEU A 351 -7.10 2.48 -9.70
C LEU A 351 -7.07 0.97 -9.44
N LEU A 352 -6.61 0.57 -8.25
CA LEU A 352 -6.59 -0.83 -7.82
C LEU A 352 -8.01 -1.40 -7.70
N ALA A 353 -8.96 -0.63 -7.19
CA ALA A 353 -10.36 -1.05 -7.08
C ALA A 353 -11.03 -1.16 -8.47
N ALA A 354 -10.72 -0.26 -9.40
CA ALA A 354 -11.27 -0.26 -10.75
C ALA A 354 -10.68 -1.35 -11.66
N GLU A 355 -9.36 -1.56 -11.62
CA GLU A 355 -8.65 -2.53 -12.46
C GLU A 355 -7.67 -3.40 -11.64
N PRO A 356 -8.18 -4.27 -10.75
CA PRO A 356 -7.33 -5.04 -9.84
C PRO A 356 -6.35 -5.96 -10.57
N ARG A 357 -6.76 -6.53 -11.72
CA ARG A 357 -5.91 -7.43 -12.51
C ARG A 357 -4.71 -6.73 -13.13
N THR A 358 -4.84 -5.44 -13.43
CA THR A 358 -3.75 -4.62 -13.99
C THR A 358 -2.81 -4.15 -12.89
N VAL A 359 -3.35 -3.71 -11.73
CA VAL A 359 -2.57 -3.03 -10.69
C VAL A 359 -1.92 -4.00 -9.70
N GLN A 360 -2.53 -5.14 -9.37
CA GLN A 360 -1.96 -6.08 -8.40
C GLN A 360 -0.55 -6.59 -8.74
N PRO A 361 -0.25 -7.00 -10.00
CA PRO A 361 1.11 -7.41 -10.36
C PRO A 361 2.12 -6.27 -10.25
N LEU A 362 1.73 -5.04 -10.62
CA LEU A 362 2.58 -3.85 -10.50
C LEU A 362 2.97 -3.60 -9.04
N LEU A 363 2.02 -3.65 -8.12
CA LEU A 363 2.30 -3.47 -6.70
C LEU A 363 3.24 -4.55 -6.14
N CYS A 364 3.20 -5.76 -6.69
CA CYS A 364 4.15 -6.81 -6.33
C CYS A 364 5.57 -6.50 -6.84
N GLU A 365 5.71 -5.91 -8.04
CA GLU A 365 7.00 -5.43 -8.57
C GLU A 365 7.63 -4.33 -7.69
N TRP A 366 6.84 -3.67 -6.84
CA TRP A 366 7.29 -2.58 -5.97
C TRP A 366 7.78 -3.04 -4.59
N PHE A 367 7.75 -4.34 -4.28
CA PHE A 367 8.14 -4.84 -2.95
C PHE A 367 9.62 -4.60 -2.58
N SER A 368 10.46 -4.28 -3.56
CA SER A 368 11.86 -3.90 -3.37
C SER A 368 12.09 -2.39 -3.37
N ASP A 369 11.05 -1.56 -3.51
CA ASP A 369 11.15 -0.10 -3.48
C ASP A 369 11.18 0.43 -2.05
N LEU A 370 12.39 0.74 -1.56
CA LEU A 370 12.63 1.17 -0.19
C LEU A 370 12.64 2.69 0.00
N ARG A 371 12.19 3.47 -1.01
CA ARG A 371 12.07 4.93 -0.86
C ARG A 371 11.10 5.25 0.28
N ALA A 372 11.55 6.11 1.20
CA ALA A 372 10.82 6.45 2.41
C ALA A 372 9.61 7.36 2.09
N LEU A 373 8.52 7.13 2.81
CA LEU A 373 7.33 7.97 2.81
C LEU A 373 7.33 8.88 4.04
N PRO A 374 6.72 10.08 3.96
CA PRO A 374 6.62 10.99 5.09
C PRO A 374 5.94 10.35 6.30
N ARG A 375 6.42 10.72 7.50
CA ARG A 375 5.91 10.24 8.78
C ARG A 375 5.32 11.36 9.60
N ARG A 376 4.40 10.98 10.48
CA ARG A 376 3.89 11.86 11.53
C ARG A 376 5.01 12.09 12.57
N PRO A 377 5.37 13.34 12.90
CA PRO A 377 6.48 13.66 13.79
C PRO A 377 6.27 13.15 15.22
N ASP A 378 5.02 12.96 15.67
CA ASP A 378 4.69 12.35 16.97
C ASP A 378 5.26 10.93 17.14
N THR A 379 5.66 10.27 16.04
CA THR A 379 6.28 8.93 16.03
C THR A 379 7.78 8.95 15.70
N ALA A 380 8.38 10.12 15.53
CA ALA A 380 9.76 10.29 15.07
C ALA A 380 10.82 10.18 16.19
N ASP A 381 10.44 10.44 17.45
CA ASP A 381 11.37 10.41 18.60
C ASP A 381 11.71 9.00 19.12
N ASP A 382 11.02 7.96 18.63
CA ASP A 382 11.33 6.58 19.00
C ASP A 382 12.30 5.94 17.98
N SER A 383 13.58 5.90 18.33
CA SER A 383 14.66 5.32 17.53
C SER A 383 14.39 3.86 17.11
N ARG A 384 13.55 3.12 17.84
CA ARG A 384 13.12 1.76 17.47
C ARG A 384 12.09 1.76 16.34
N LEU A 385 11.21 2.76 16.31
CA LEU A 385 10.26 2.96 15.22
C LEU A 385 10.94 3.54 13.99
N ALA A 386 12.06 4.26 14.10
CA ALA A 386 12.81 4.82 12.97
C ALA A 386 13.09 3.78 11.86
N ALA A 387 13.48 2.55 12.23
CA ALA A 387 13.74 1.43 11.30
C ALA A 387 12.48 0.87 10.59
N LEU A 388 11.28 1.19 11.07
CA LEU A 388 9.98 0.76 10.52
C LEU A 388 9.38 1.81 9.57
N ALA A 389 10.21 2.61 8.89
CA ALA A 389 9.73 3.70 8.03
C ALA A 389 8.76 3.17 6.98
N PRO A 390 7.56 3.79 6.82
CA PRO A 390 6.73 3.42 5.70
C PRO A 390 7.52 3.73 4.44
N THR A 391 7.68 2.72 3.60
CA THR A 391 8.27 2.82 2.27
C THR A 391 7.21 2.60 1.22
N VAL A 392 7.57 2.88 -0.04
CA VAL A 392 6.76 2.49 -1.20
C VAL A 392 6.39 1.00 -1.14
N ALA A 393 7.34 0.12 -0.82
CA ALA A 393 7.10 -1.31 -0.66
C ALA A 393 6.07 -1.64 0.42
N THR A 394 6.13 -0.99 1.59
CA THR A 394 5.15 -1.23 2.66
C THR A 394 3.77 -0.66 2.30
N ALA A 395 3.72 0.46 1.58
CA ALA A 395 2.45 1.04 1.11
C ALA A 395 1.79 0.16 0.04
N ALA A 396 2.58 -0.42 -0.88
CA ALA A 396 2.10 -1.39 -1.85
C ALA A 396 1.55 -2.66 -1.15
N GLN A 397 2.27 -3.19 -0.16
CA GLN A 397 1.83 -4.33 0.65
C GLN A 397 0.51 -4.02 1.40
N ALA A 398 0.41 -2.84 2.02
CA ALA A 398 -0.78 -2.39 2.73
C ALA A 398 -1.99 -2.20 1.78
N LEU A 399 -1.79 -1.62 0.60
CA LEU A 399 -2.84 -1.47 -0.41
C LEU A 399 -3.36 -2.81 -0.90
N LEU A 400 -2.47 -3.76 -1.21
CA LEU A 400 -2.86 -5.11 -1.63
C LEU A 400 -3.69 -5.82 -0.54
N TYR A 401 -3.32 -5.65 0.73
CA TYR A 401 -4.08 -6.21 1.85
C TYR A 401 -5.45 -5.53 2.05
N ALA A 402 -5.48 -4.19 2.02
CA ALA A 402 -6.71 -3.41 2.17
C ALA A 402 -7.74 -3.72 1.07
N HIS A 403 -7.27 -3.90 -0.17
CA HIS A 403 -8.08 -4.15 -1.36
C HIS A 403 -8.13 -5.64 -1.78
N ARG A 404 -7.76 -6.57 -0.88
CA ARG A 404 -7.65 -8.01 -1.20
C ARG A 404 -8.93 -8.61 -1.80
N GLY A 405 -10.09 -8.16 -1.35
CA GLY A 405 -11.40 -8.71 -1.73
C GLY A 405 -11.80 -8.51 -3.20
N HIS A 406 -11.21 -7.56 -3.94
CA HIS A 406 -11.66 -7.26 -5.32
C HIS A 406 -11.33 -8.36 -6.33
N ALA A 407 -10.20 -9.05 -6.19
CA ALA A 407 -9.78 -10.13 -7.09
C ALA A 407 -8.80 -11.10 -6.40
N VAL A 408 -9.23 -11.74 -5.30
CA VAL A 408 -8.37 -12.60 -4.46
C VAL A 408 -7.67 -13.69 -5.27
N ASP A 409 -8.36 -14.38 -6.18
CA ASP A 409 -7.75 -15.43 -7.00
C ASP A 409 -6.60 -14.88 -7.86
N HIS A 410 -6.77 -13.72 -8.49
CA HIS A 410 -5.70 -13.08 -9.27
C HIS A 410 -4.56 -12.58 -8.37
N LEU A 411 -4.90 -12.03 -7.20
CA LEU A 411 -3.92 -11.59 -6.20
C LEU A 411 -3.01 -12.73 -5.78
N THR A 412 -3.57 -13.91 -5.49
CA THR A 412 -2.77 -15.08 -5.10
C THR A 412 -1.81 -15.51 -6.21
N GLU A 413 -2.23 -15.45 -7.48
CA GLU A 413 -1.37 -15.78 -8.63
C GLU A 413 -0.24 -14.75 -8.82
N ALA A 414 -0.52 -13.46 -8.59
CA ALA A 414 0.49 -12.40 -8.65
C ALA A 414 1.50 -12.51 -7.51
N LEU A 415 1.05 -12.76 -6.27
CA LEU A 415 1.91 -12.89 -5.10
C LEU A 415 2.85 -14.09 -5.20
N VAL A 416 2.34 -15.26 -5.60
CA VAL A 416 3.20 -16.46 -5.77
C VAL A 416 4.20 -16.29 -6.92
N ALA A 417 3.84 -15.54 -7.96
CA ALA A 417 4.74 -15.24 -9.07
C ALA A 417 5.85 -14.24 -8.68
N ALA A 418 5.57 -13.33 -7.74
CA ALA A 418 6.54 -12.35 -7.27
C ALA A 418 7.68 -12.96 -6.44
N ALA A 419 7.45 -14.12 -5.80
CA ALA A 419 8.46 -14.87 -5.03
C ALA A 419 9.29 -13.99 -4.06
N HIS A 420 8.59 -13.11 -3.34
CA HIS A 420 9.20 -12.11 -2.46
C HIS A 420 8.75 -12.31 -1.00
N PRO A 421 9.59 -12.05 0.03
CA PRO A 421 9.20 -12.25 1.44
C PRO A 421 7.91 -11.52 1.86
N ARG A 422 7.71 -10.28 1.40
CA ARG A 422 6.45 -9.52 1.60
C ARG A 422 5.23 -10.18 0.94
N ALA A 423 5.43 -10.87 -0.18
CA ALA A 423 4.38 -11.64 -0.83
C ALA A 423 4.01 -12.86 0.01
N ASP A 424 5.00 -13.56 0.57
CA ASP A 424 4.80 -14.71 1.46
C ASP A 424 4.09 -14.32 2.76
N GLU A 425 4.39 -13.14 3.31
CA GLU A 425 3.64 -12.55 4.44
C GLU A 425 2.18 -12.33 4.07
N LEU A 426 1.89 -11.67 2.95
CA LEU A 426 0.51 -11.48 2.48
C LEU A 426 -0.21 -12.80 2.21
N LEU A 427 0.45 -13.78 1.58
CA LEU A 427 -0.11 -15.11 1.37
C LEU A 427 -0.40 -15.82 2.71
N ALA A 428 0.39 -15.57 3.75
CA ALA A 428 0.12 -16.07 5.09
C ALA A 428 -1.12 -15.43 5.72
N GLU A 429 -1.31 -14.11 5.56
CA GLU A 429 -2.51 -13.41 6.01
C GLU A 429 -3.76 -13.86 5.24
N LEU A 430 -3.65 -14.07 3.92
CA LEU A 430 -4.76 -14.59 3.10
C LEU A 430 -5.19 -16.00 3.49
N VAL A 431 -4.29 -16.84 4.03
CA VAL A 431 -4.67 -18.14 4.62
C VAL A 431 -5.64 -17.94 5.80
N HIS A 432 -5.51 -16.84 6.55
CA HIS A 432 -6.39 -16.54 7.67
C HIS A 432 -7.72 -15.92 7.22
N ASP A 433 -7.64 -14.93 6.35
CA ASP A 433 -8.78 -14.07 5.98
C ASP A 433 -9.64 -14.66 4.87
N GLU A 434 -9.02 -15.35 3.90
CA GLU A 434 -9.69 -15.87 2.70
C GLU A 434 -9.44 -17.39 2.48
N PRO A 435 -9.74 -18.28 3.46
CA PRO A 435 -9.39 -19.71 3.36
C PRO A 435 -9.91 -20.43 2.10
N PRO A 436 -11.15 -20.21 1.61
CA PRO A 436 -11.64 -20.89 0.42
C PRO A 436 -10.89 -20.49 -0.85
N ALA A 437 -10.54 -19.21 -1.00
CA ALA A 437 -9.77 -18.72 -2.15
C ALA A 437 -8.35 -19.31 -2.13
N MET A 438 -7.73 -19.34 -0.94
CA MET A 438 -6.40 -19.92 -0.77
C MET A 438 -6.38 -21.43 -1.08
N CYS A 439 -7.39 -22.20 -0.67
CA CYS A 439 -7.48 -23.63 -1.00
C CYS A 439 -7.60 -23.87 -2.51
N ARG A 440 -8.33 -23.01 -3.24
CA ARG A 440 -8.39 -23.09 -4.71
C ARG A 440 -7.03 -22.75 -5.34
N ALA A 441 -6.34 -21.73 -4.85
CA ALA A 441 -5.01 -21.33 -5.32
C ALA A 441 -3.98 -22.45 -5.10
N ILE A 442 -3.90 -23.00 -3.88
CA ILE A 442 -3.03 -24.13 -3.53
C ILE A 442 -3.27 -25.32 -4.46
N ARG A 443 -4.54 -25.66 -4.75
CA ARG A 443 -4.87 -26.73 -5.69
C ARG A 443 -4.35 -26.42 -7.09
N ARG A 444 -4.50 -25.18 -7.60
CA ARG A 444 -3.92 -24.78 -8.90
C ARG A 444 -2.40 -24.90 -8.91
N TRP A 445 -1.72 -24.41 -7.87
CA TRP A 445 -0.27 -24.42 -7.78
C TRP A 445 0.33 -25.82 -7.67
N ALA A 446 -0.33 -26.74 -6.98
CA ALA A 446 0.09 -28.14 -6.91
C ALA A 446 0.06 -28.85 -8.27
N HIS A 447 -0.78 -28.38 -9.21
CA HIS A 447 -0.89 -28.91 -10.57
C HIS A 447 -0.06 -28.11 -11.60
N ASP A 448 0.59 -27.00 -11.20
CA ASP A 448 1.44 -26.21 -12.09
C ASP A 448 2.74 -26.96 -12.39
N ASP A 449 3.36 -26.70 -13.56
CA ASP A 449 4.61 -27.36 -13.99
C ASP A 449 5.87 -26.78 -13.33
N ARG A 450 5.79 -25.60 -12.71
CA ARG A 450 6.90 -24.97 -11.99
C ARG A 450 7.06 -25.48 -10.56
N VAL A 451 8.30 -25.82 -10.18
CA VAL A 451 8.64 -26.37 -8.86
C VAL A 451 8.35 -25.37 -7.74
N GLU A 452 8.60 -24.08 -7.99
CA GLU A 452 8.42 -22.99 -7.02
C GLU A 452 6.96 -22.87 -6.58
N ARG A 453 6.03 -23.03 -7.53
CA ARG A 453 4.60 -23.01 -7.24
C ARG A 453 4.16 -24.24 -6.46
N ARG A 454 4.69 -25.42 -6.78
CA ARG A 454 4.44 -26.64 -6.00
C ARG A 454 4.99 -26.53 -4.58
N ALA A 455 6.17 -25.94 -4.39
CA ALA A 455 6.73 -25.65 -3.07
C ALA A 455 5.85 -24.66 -2.28
N ALA A 456 5.31 -23.62 -2.93
CA ALA A 456 4.34 -22.71 -2.33
C ALA A 456 3.04 -23.45 -1.94
N ALA A 457 2.55 -24.36 -2.79
CA ALA A 457 1.38 -25.18 -2.50
C ALA A 457 1.58 -26.04 -1.23
N ALA A 458 2.73 -26.69 -1.09
CA ALA A 458 3.09 -27.46 0.09
C ALA A 458 3.14 -26.57 1.36
N THR A 459 3.84 -25.43 1.27
CA THR A 459 4.05 -24.52 2.40
C THR A 459 2.75 -23.89 2.90
N HIS A 460 1.97 -23.29 2.00
CA HIS A 460 0.71 -22.64 2.37
C HIS A 460 -0.41 -23.66 2.61
N GLY A 461 -0.37 -24.82 1.95
CA GLY A 461 -1.26 -25.95 2.23
C GLY A 461 -1.22 -26.37 3.69
N LEU A 462 -0.03 -26.56 4.26
CA LEU A 462 0.13 -26.94 5.67
C LEU A 462 -0.44 -25.89 6.64
N ARG A 463 -0.25 -24.60 6.32
CA ARG A 463 -0.82 -23.49 7.11
C ARG A 463 -2.36 -23.53 7.04
N ALA A 464 -2.92 -23.66 5.84
CA ALA A 464 -4.36 -23.70 5.60
C ALA A 464 -5.05 -24.91 6.26
N ALA A 465 -4.42 -26.09 6.23
CA ALA A 465 -4.99 -27.33 6.77
C ALA A 465 -5.34 -27.27 8.26
N SER A 466 -4.66 -26.42 9.04
CA SER A 466 -4.97 -26.22 10.46
C SER A 466 -6.22 -25.36 10.71
N ARG A 467 -6.68 -24.62 9.70
CA ARG A 467 -7.77 -23.63 9.81
C ARG A 467 -9.05 -24.07 9.11
N VAL A 468 -8.92 -24.86 8.03
CA VAL A 468 -10.05 -25.27 7.19
C VAL A 468 -11.05 -26.16 7.94
N ARG A 469 -12.32 -25.77 7.90
CA ARG A 469 -13.44 -26.53 8.48
C ARG A 469 -14.42 -27.10 7.45
N ALA A 470 -14.56 -26.44 6.30
CA ALA A 470 -15.48 -26.86 5.24
C ALA A 470 -14.98 -28.10 4.50
N GLY A 471 -15.90 -28.99 4.12
CA GLY A 471 -15.56 -30.23 3.40
C GLY A 471 -14.98 -29.99 2.00
N SER A 472 -15.49 -28.98 1.27
CA SER A 472 -14.99 -28.58 -0.05
C SER A 472 -13.53 -28.15 -0.03
N ASP A 473 -13.16 -27.38 0.99
CA ASP A 473 -11.80 -26.85 1.15
C ASP A 473 -10.83 -27.97 1.53
N ARG A 474 -11.25 -28.90 2.41
CA ARG A 474 -10.47 -30.11 2.69
C ARG A 474 -10.28 -30.97 1.44
N ALA A 475 -11.32 -31.13 0.63
CA ALA A 475 -11.23 -31.85 -0.63
C ALA A 475 -10.22 -31.20 -1.58
N ALA A 476 -10.22 -29.86 -1.70
CA ALA A 476 -9.24 -29.15 -2.52
C ALA A 476 -7.79 -29.33 -2.03
N LEU A 477 -7.56 -29.30 -0.71
CA LEU A 477 -6.24 -29.58 -0.13
C LEU A 477 -5.80 -31.04 -0.30
N ARG A 478 -6.74 -31.98 -0.21
CA ARG A 478 -6.49 -33.40 -0.49
C ARG A 478 -6.08 -33.62 -1.94
N ASP A 479 -6.82 -33.02 -2.89
CA ASP A 479 -6.49 -33.09 -4.31
C ASP A 479 -5.10 -32.50 -4.60
N ALA A 480 -4.77 -31.38 -3.96
CA ALA A 480 -3.44 -30.76 -4.05
C ALA A 480 -2.34 -31.68 -3.51
N ALA A 481 -2.55 -32.29 -2.34
CA ALA A 481 -1.58 -33.20 -1.72
C ALA A 481 -1.36 -34.46 -2.56
N LEU A 482 -2.43 -35.02 -3.14
CA LEU A 482 -2.30 -36.15 -4.07
C LEU A 482 -1.48 -35.75 -5.31
N ALA A 483 -1.74 -34.60 -5.92
CA ALA A 483 -0.97 -34.13 -7.08
C ALA A 483 0.54 -34.03 -6.78
N LEU A 484 0.91 -33.55 -5.59
CA LEU A 484 2.31 -33.49 -5.14
C LEU A 484 2.93 -34.88 -4.94
N LEU A 485 2.19 -35.86 -4.38
CA LEU A 485 2.70 -37.22 -4.17
C LEU A 485 2.90 -38.01 -5.46
N HIS A 486 2.08 -37.78 -6.49
CA HIS A 486 2.20 -38.51 -7.76
C HIS A 486 3.47 -38.13 -8.56
N ARG A 487 4.22 -37.11 -8.13
CA ARG A 487 5.46 -36.68 -8.79
C ARG A 487 6.68 -37.33 -8.09
N PRO A 488 7.36 -38.30 -8.73
CA PRO A 488 8.42 -39.08 -8.09
C PRO A 488 9.72 -38.30 -7.86
N GLY A 489 9.98 -37.23 -8.61
CA GLY A 489 11.19 -36.42 -8.50
C GLY A 489 11.20 -35.39 -7.35
N GLU A 490 10.09 -35.25 -6.62
CA GLU A 490 9.90 -34.18 -5.62
C GLU A 490 9.78 -34.74 -4.20
N GLY A 491 10.69 -35.65 -3.85
CA GLY A 491 10.71 -36.29 -2.54
C GLY A 491 10.73 -35.30 -1.37
N ALA A 492 11.25 -34.08 -1.55
CA ALA A 492 11.23 -33.03 -0.53
C ALA A 492 9.81 -32.52 -0.17
N LEU A 493 8.85 -32.61 -1.10
CA LEU A 493 7.47 -32.14 -0.89
C LEU A 493 6.55 -33.22 -0.34
N HIS A 494 6.95 -34.49 -0.42
CA HIS A 494 6.13 -35.64 0.00
C HIS A 494 5.80 -35.62 1.49
N GLY A 495 6.69 -35.09 2.33
CA GLY A 495 6.42 -34.90 3.77
C GLY A 495 5.23 -33.99 4.05
N ALA A 496 5.22 -32.83 3.38
CA ALA A 496 4.12 -31.88 3.47
C ALA A 496 2.82 -32.47 2.92
N ALA A 497 2.89 -33.18 1.79
CA ALA A 497 1.73 -33.81 1.18
C ALA A 497 1.12 -34.91 2.07
N LEU A 498 1.95 -35.81 2.63
CA LEU A 498 1.50 -36.82 3.60
C LEU A 498 0.91 -36.18 4.86
N ALA A 499 1.50 -35.09 5.37
CA ALA A 499 0.95 -34.36 6.49
C ALA A 499 -0.44 -33.77 6.20
N LEU A 500 -0.71 -33.31 4.97
CA LEU A 500 -2.04 -32.86 4.56
C LEU A 500 -3.07 -34.01 4.54
N LEU A 501 -2.70 -35.14 3.95
CA LEU A 501 -3.58 -36.32 3.82
C LEU A 501 -3.88 -36.96 5.18
N VAL A 502 -2.90 -37.04 6.08
CA VAL A 502 -3.12 -37.57 7.44
C VAL A 502 -3.99 -36.63 8.29
N ARG A 503 -3.92 -35.31 8.07
CA ARG A 503 -4.81 -34.36 8.75
C ARG A 503 -6.27 -34.53 8.31
N ASP A 504 -6.50 -34.76 7.03
CA ASP A 504 -7.84 -35.00 6.50
C ASP A 504 -8.44 -36.33 7.01
N PRO A 505 -9.54 -36.31 7.77
CA PRO A 505 -10.13 -37.52 8.33
C PRO A 505 -10.51 -38.59 7.29
N HIS A 506 -10.84 -38.18 6.05
CA HIS A 506 -11.30 -39.10 5.01
C HIS A 506 -10.16 -39.85 4.32
N SER A 507 -9.01 -39.21 4.10
CA SER A 507 -7.84 -39.83 3.45
C SER A 507 -6.79 -40.37 4.44
N ARG A 508 -6.93 -40.09 5.74
CA ARG A 508 -5.99 -40.47 6.80
C ARG A 508 -5.62 -41.95 6.79
N SER A 509 -6.59 -42.85 6.79
CA SER A 509 -6.34 -44.29 6.93
C SER A 509 -5.47 -44.85 5.79
N GLY A 510 -5.69 -44.37 4.56
CA GLY A 510 -4.94 -44.83 3.39
C GLY A 510 -3.48 -44.34 3.33
N HIS A 511 -3.13 -43.29 4.08
CA HIS A 511 -1.81 -42.64 3.99
C HIS A 511 -1.03 -42.64 5.31
N LEU A 512 -1.61 -43.15 6.40
CA LEU A 512 -1.00 -43.14 7.72
C LEU A 512 0.31 -43.96 7.75
N ASP A 513 0.31 -45.15 7.17
CA ASP A 513 1.49 -46.03 7.17
C ASP A 513 2.67 -45.40 6.41
N ALA A 514 2.40 -44.79 5.26
CA ALA A 514 3.40 -44.06 4.48
C ALA A 514 3.95 -42.85 5.26
N ALA A 515 3.10 -42.12 5.98
CA ALA A 515 3.51 -41.00 6.82
C ALA A 515 4.35 -41.44 8.03
N LEU A 516 4.02 -42.58 8.65
CA LEU A 516 4.75 -43.15 9.78
C LEU A 516 6.15 -43.64 9.35
N ALA A 517 6.23 -44.37 8.23
CA ALA A 517 7.50 -44.83 7.67
C ALA A 517 8.42 -43.64 7.35
N ARG A 518 7.88 -42.64 6.63
CA ARG A 518 8.64 -41.43 6.31
C ARG A 518 9.09 -40.68 7.55
N PHE A 519 8.22 -40.51 8.54
CA PHE A 519 8.59 -39.83 9.78
C PHE A 519 9.69 -40.57 10.56
N ALA A 520 9.65 -41.90 10.58
CA ALA A 520 10.71 -42.71 11.18
C ALA A 520 12.06 -42.56 10.46
N GLU A 521 12.06 -42.40 9.13
CA GLU A 521 13.26 -42.19 8.33
C GLU A 521 13.83 -40.77 8.43
N THR A 522 12.98 -39.75 8.29
CA THR A 522 13.42 -38.35 8.09
C THR A 522 13.25 -37.48 9.32
N GLY A 523 12.33 -37.81 10.22
CA GLY A 523 12.01 -36.94 11.35
C GLY A 523 11.29 -35.66 11.01
N GLU A 524 10.76 -35.55 9.80
CA GLU A 524 10.24 -34.30 9.25
C GLU A 524 9.20 -33.66 10.17
N PRO A 525 9.40 -32.40 10.55
CA PRO A 525 8.60 -31.84 11.61
C PRO A 525 7.18 -31.42 11.18
N GLU A 526 6.91 -31.34 9.88
CA GLU A 526 5.59 -31.11 9.29
C GLU A 526 4.62 -32.25 9.64
N LEU A 527 5.13 -33.49 9.70
CA LEU A 527 4.36 -34.70 9.98
C LEU A 527 3.88 -34.78 11.44
N VAL A 528 4.66 -34.24 12.39
CA VAL A 528 4.36 -34.34 13.83
C VAL A 528 2.97 -33.82 14.16
N GLY A 529 2.58 -32.66 13.60
CA GLY A 529 1.27 -32.08 13.85
C GLY A 529 0.13 -32.85 13.21
N ALA A 530 0.37 -33.53 12.09
CA ALA A 530 -0.61 -34.40 11.44
C ALA A 530 -0.81 -35.70 12.22
N LEU A 531 0.28 -36.33 12.64
CA LEU A 531 0.27 -37.54 13.47
C LEU A 531 -0.40 -37.29 14.83
N ALA A 532 -0.16 -36.12 15.43
CA ALA A 532 -0.83 -35.72 16.66
C ALA A 532 -2.36 -35.62 16.49
N ALA A 533 -2.85 -35.16 15.33
CA ALA A 533 -4.28 -35.18 15.02
C ALA A 533 -4.81 -36.61 14.83
N ALA A 534 -3.99 -37.50 14.25
CA ALA A 534 -4.33 -38.90 14.02
C ALA A 534 -4.47 -39.72 15.32
N LEU A 535 -3.82 -39.32 16.44
CA LEU A 535 -3.90 -39.99 17.75
C LEU A 535 -5.32 -40.23 18.27
N THR A 536 -6.28 -39.41 17.85
CA THR A 536 -7.70 -39.57 18.24
C THR A 536 -8.38 -40.76 17.57
N THR A 537 -7.82 -41.25 16.47
CA THR A 537 -8.39 -42.32 15.63
C THR A 537 -7.47 -43.55 15.52
N HIS A 538 -6.16 -43.35 15.53
CA HIS A 538 -5.15 -44.39 15.38
C HIS A 538 -4.04 -44.22 16.45
N PRO A 539 -4.36 -44.34 17.75
CA PRO A 539 -3.40 -44.04 18.80
C PRO A 539 -2.22 -45.01 18.86
N GLU A 540 -2.44 -46.31 18.66
CA GLU A 540 -1.41 -47.35 18.77
C GLU A 540 -0.24 -47.15 17.79
N PRO A 541 -0.45 -47.06 16.47
CA PRO A 541 0.67 -46.93 15.52
C PRO A 541 1.43 -45.61 15.69
N VAL A 542 0.74 -44.52 16.00
CA VAL A 542 1.39 -43.21 16.21
C VAL A 542 2.22 -43.20 17.49
N LEU A 543 1.67 -43.72 18.60
CA LEU A 543 2.41 -43.79 19.87
C LEU A 543 3.60 -44.73 19.79
N ALA A 544 3.51 -45.82 19.01
CA ALA A 544 4.63 -46.73 18.78
C ALA A 544 5.80 -46.01 18.09
N VAL A 545 5.53 -45.26 17.01
CA VAL A 545 6.58 -44.51 16.31
C VAL A 545 7.17 -43.39 17.17
N PHE A 546 6.33 -42.67 17.93
CA PHE A 546 6.83 -41.67 18.89
C PHE A 546 7.67 -42.31 20.01
N HIS A 547 7.29 -43.50 20.49
CA HIS A 547 8.08 -44.25 21.45
C HIS A 547 9.46 -44.57 20.87
N THR A 548 9.52 -45.21 19.71
CA THR A 548 10.78 -45.57 19.04
C THR A 548 11.68 -44.35 18.85
N LEU A 549 11.16 -43.24 18.35
CA LEU A 549 11.93 -41.99 18.18
C LEU A 549 12.53 -41.46 19.50
N LEU A 550 11.77 -41.56 20.59
CA LEU A 550 12.19 -41.07 21.91
C LEU A 550 13.17 -42.03 22.59
N THR A 551 13.00 -43.34 22.44
CA THR A 551 13.75 -44.36 23.20
C THR A 551 14.89 -45.01 22.43
N ASP A 552 14.80 -45.19 21.11
CA ASP A 552 15.78 -45.96 20.34
C ASP A 552 17.10 -45.19 20.12
N PRO A 553 18.26 -45.66 20.62
CA PRO A 553 19.59 -45.06 20.37
C PRO A 553 19.90 -44.85 18.88
N SER A 554 19.47 -45.74 18.00
CA SER A 554 19.70 -45.70 16.55
C SER A 554 18.93 -44.59 15.85
N SER A 555 17.90 -44.03 16.48
CA SER A 555 17.15 -42.87 15.97
C SER A 555 17.89 -41.53 16.16
N ALA A 556 19.21 -41.56 16.44
CA ALA A 556 20.03 -40.36 16.60
C ALA A 556 20.04 -39.44 15.35
N ALA A 557 19.90 -40.01 14.16
CA ALA A 557 19.87 -39.28 12.89
C ALA A 557 18.69 -38.28 12.78
N VAL A 558 17.58 -38.53 13.48
CA VAL A 558 16.35 -37.71 13.42
C VAL A 558 16.45 -36.39 14.21
N GLY A 559 17.54 -36.18 14.95
CA GLY A 559 17.87 -34.90 15.58
C GLY A 559 16.98 -34.48 16.77
N PRO A 560 17.49 -33.59 17.65
CA PRO A 560 16.81 -33.17 18.90
C PRO A 560 15.57 -32.29 18.66
N VAL A 561 15.46 -31.67 17.48
CA VAL A 561 14.33 -30.79 17.11
C VAL A 561 13.03 -31.58 16.95
N ALA A 562 13.10 -32.76 16.32
CA ALA A 562 11.93 -33.63 16.13
C ALA A 562 11.37 -34.11 17.47
N ARG A 563 12.22 -34.59 18.38
CA ARG A 563 11.83 -35.00 19.75
C ARG A 563 11.13 -33.87 20.51
N THR A 564 11.68 -32.66 20.42
CA THR A 564 11.10 -31.47 21.05
C THR A 564 9.73 -31.13 20.47
N ARG A 565 9.53 -31.28 19.15
CA ARG A 565 8.22 -31.06 18.50
C ARG A 565 7.22 -32.15 18.86
N VAL A 566 7.63 -33.42 18.97
CA VAL A 566 6.77 -34.51 19.43
C VAL A 566 6.29 -34.25 20.85
N LEU A 567 7.19 -33.92 21.78
CA LEU A 567 6.80 -33.57 23.14
C LEU A 567 5.89 -32.34 23.20
N ARG A 568 6.15 -31.33 22.36
CA ARG A 568 5.23 -30.19 22.21
C ARG A 568 3.84 -30.64 21.78
N ALA A 569 3.73 -31.49 20.77
CA ALA A 569 2.44 -31.97 20.28
C ALA A 569 1.71 -32.85 21.31
N LEU A 570 2.44 -33.71 22.02
CA LEU A 570 1.90 -34.52 23.12
C LEU A 570 1.40 -33.67 24.29
N ALA A 571 2.03 -32.52 24.55
CA ALA A 571 1.61 -31.59 25.60
C ALA A 571 0.26 -30.90 25.30
N GLU A 572 -0.12 -30.79 24.03
CA GLU A 572 -1.39 -30.16 23.61
C GLU A 572 -2.59 -31.12 23.69
N LEU A 573 -2.38 -32.40 24.03
CA LEU A 573 -3.44 -33.41 24.09
C LEU A 573 -4.42 -33.14 25.23
N ARG A 574 -5.68 -32.87 24.88
CA ARG A 574 -6.77 -32.63 25.84
C ARG A 574 -7.49 -33.89 26.29
N THR A 575 -7.40 -34.98 25.54
CA THR A 575 -8.07 -36.25 25.90
C THR A 575 -7.35 -36.91 27.08
N PRO A 576 -8.01 -37.13 28.24
CA PRO A 576 -7.34 -37.60 29.45
C PRO A 576 -6.61 -38.94 29.29
N ALA A 577 -7.19 -39.89 28.53
CA ALA A 577 -6.58 -41.18 28.26
C ALA A 577 -5.28 -41.06 27.45
N LEU A 578 -5.30 -40.24 26.38
CA LEU A 578 -4.11 -39.98 25.56
C LEU A 578 -3.05 -39.18 26.33
N ALA A 579 -3.46 -38.24 27.17
CA ALA A 579 -2.53 -37.46 28.00
C ALA A 579 -1.80 -38.34 29.03
N ARG A 580 -2.46 -39.37 29.60
CA ARG A 580 -1.79 -40.37 30.45
C ARG A 580 -0.76 -41.19 29.66
N ARG A 581 -1.11 -41.64 28.45
CA ARG A 581 -0.18 -42.36 27.56
C ARG A 581 1.01 -41.49 27.15
N ALA A 582 0.77 -40.21 26.88
CA ALA A 582 1.84 -39.24 26.62
C ALA A 582 2.81 -39.09 27.80
N ALA A 583 2.31 -39.07 29.04
CA ALA A 583 3.16 -39.07 30.23
C ALA A 583 3.99 -40.36 30.37
N CYS A 584 3.48 -41.52 29.95
CA CYS A 584 4.28 -42.74 29.86
C CYS A 584 5.42 -42.61 28.84
N LEU A 585 5.18 -42.02 27.67
CA LEU A 585 6.24 -41.75 26.68
C LEU A 585 7.30 -40.78 27.21
N VAL A 586 6.88 -39.74 27.93
CA VAL A 586 7.81 -38.81 28.59
C VAL A 586 8.71 -39.54 29.58
N ARG A 587 8.16 -40.49 30.36
CA ARG A 587 8.94 -41.30 31.29
C ARG A 587 9.96 -42.19 30.58
N ALA A 588 9.53 -42.93 29.56
CA ALA A 588 10.42 -43.75 28.75
C ALA A 588 11.54 -42.93 28.08
N TYR A 589 11.24 -41.70 27.67
CA TYR A 589 12.26 -40.78 27.12
C TYR A 589 13.29 -40.37 28.17
N VAL A 590 12.85 -40.03 29.38
CA VAL A 590 13.74 -39.63 30.47
C VAL A 590 14.61 -40.80 30.95
N GLU A 591 14.04 -42.00 31.03
CA GLU A 591 14.76 -43.23 31.40
C GLU A 591 15.84 -43.59 30.37
N SER A 592 15.53 -43.48 29.09
CA SER A 592 16.49 -43.80 28.02
C SER A 592 17.54 -42.71 27.80
N ARG A 593 17.18 -41.42 27.98
CA ARG A 593 18.03 -40.26 27.65
C ARG A 593 17.91 -39.11 28.66
N PRO A 594 18.42 -39.25 29.88
CA PRO A 594 18.20 -38.27 30.94
C PRO A 594 18.78 -36.88 30.64
N GLU A 595 19.95 -36.80 30.01
CA GLU A 595 20.62 -35.51 29.71
C GLU A 595 19.92 -34.73 28.58
N GLU A 596 19.53 -35.40 27.50
CA GLU A 596 18.81 -34.77 26.37
C GLU A 596 17.35 -34.43 26.73
N ALA A 597 16.73 -35.19 27.66
CA ALA A 597 15.33 -35.02 28.00
C ALA A 597 15.04 -33.77 28.85
N ARG A 598 16.05 -33.23 29.53
CA ARG A 598 15.90 -32.11 30.48
C ARG A 598 15.10 -30.93 29.94
N THR A 599 15.55 -30.34 28.83
CA THR A 599 14.94 -29.13 28.27
C THR A 599 13.58 -29.40 27.60
N PRO A 600 13.43 -30.45 26.76
CA PRO A 600 12.14 -30.77 26.15
C PRO A 600 11.06 -31.14 27.15
N VAL A 601 11.38 -31.86 28.24
CA VAL A 601 10.40 -32.25 29.27
C VAL A 601 9.98 -31.06 30.13
N ALA A 602 10.90 -30.16 30.48
CA ALA A 602 10.55 -28.88 31.07
C ALA A 602 9.55 -28.10 30.17
N GLY A 603 9.80 -28.05 28.86
CA GLY A 603 8.87 -27.46 27.88
C GLY A 603 7.51 -28.15 27.81
N PHE A 604 7.46 -29.48 27.98
CA PHE A 604 6.22 -30.26 28.06
C PHE A 604 5.40 -29.90 29.32
N VAL A 605 6.04 -29.86 30.48
CA VAL A 605 5.40 -29.49 31.75
C VAL A 605 4.85 -28.08 31.69
N ARG A 606 5.62 -27.12 31.17
CA ARG A 606 5.19 -25.72 31.00
C ARG A 606 3.90 -25.60 30.19
N ARG A 607 3.84 -26.26 29.03
CA ARG A 607 2.65 -26.22 28.16
C ARG A 607 1.45 -26.90 28.83
N ARG A 608 1.67 -28.00 29.53
CA ARG A 608 0.60 -28.72 30.22
C ARG A 608 0.02 -27.92 31.39
N LEU A 609 0.85 -27.16 32.10
CA LEU A 609 0.40 -26.26 33.17
C LEU A 609 -0.62 -25.23 32.68
N ALA A 610 -0.46 -24.72 31.45
CA ALA A 610 -1.39 -23.78 30.85
C ALA A 610 -2.80 -24.36 30.62
N HIS A 611 -2.99 -25.69 30.65
CA HIS A 611 -4.34 -26.29 30.59
C HIS A 611 -5.07 -26.28 31.95
N GLY A 612 -4.44 -25.83 33.04
CA GLY A 612 -5.07 -25.64 34.34
C GLY A 612 -5.45 -26.94 35.08
N PRO A 613 -6.52 -26.95 35.90
CA PRO A 613 -6.89 -28.09 36.76
C PRO A 613 -7.01 -29.46 36.05
N PRO A 614 -7.51 -29.59 34.81
CA PRO A 614 -7.54 -30.85 34.08
C PRO A 614 -6.17 -31.52 33.87
N ALA A 615 -5.08 -30.75 33.88
CA ALA A 615 -3.73 -31.30 33.75
C ALA A 615 -3.23 -32.00 35.02
N ARG A 616 -3.85 -31.74 36.19
CA ARG A 616 -3.41 -32.24 37.50
C ARG A 616 -3.25 -33.75 37.54
N ALA A 617 -4.22 -34.50 36.99
CA ALA A 617 -4.21 -35.96 37.01
C ALA A 617 -3.04 -36.59 36.23
N VAL A 618 -2.40 -35.82 35.34
CA VAL A 618 -1.25 -36.26 34.55
C VAL A 618 0.05 -35.66 35.10
N LEU A 619 0.05 -34.37 35.42
CA LEU A 619 1.26 -33.66 35.86
C LEU A 619 1.69 -34.03 37.27
N ARG A 620 0.77 -34.17 38.23
CA ARG A 620 1.12 -34.50 39.61
C ARG A 620 1.91 -35.80 39.74
N PRO A 621 1.44 -36.96 39.21
CA PRO A 621 2.20 -38.20 39.29
C PRO A 621 3.51 -38.14 38.50
N LEU A 622 3.49 -37.53 37.30
CA LEU A 622 4.68 -37.41 36.46
C LEU A 622 5.78 -36.56 37.14
N VAL A 623 5.43 -35.39 37.68
CA VAL A 623 6.39 -34.50 38.33
C VAL A 623 6.90 -35.11 39.64
N ALA A 624 6.05 -35.76 40.44
CA ALA A 624 6.48 -36.47 41.64
C ALA A 624 7.59 -37.50 41.33
N GLU A 625 7.38 -38.31 40.29
CA GLU A 625 8.31 -39.35 39.85
C GLU A 625 9.62 -38.76 39.30
N LEU A 626 9.53 -37.70 38.49
CA LEU A 626 10.71 -37.00 37.97
C LEU A 626 11.52 -36.32 39.09
N LEU A 627 10.87 -35.82 40.14
CA LEU A 627 11.55 -35.22 41.30
C LEU A 627 12.24 -36.27 42.18
N SER A 628 11.69 -37.49 42.29
CA SER A 628 12.29 -38.57 43.06
C SER A 628 13.39 -39.33 42.31
N GLY A 629 13.28 -39.48 40.98
CA GLY A 629 14.11 -40.37 40.19
C GLY A 629 15.29 -39.72 39.44
N GLN A 630 15.32 -38.39 39.30
CA GLN A 630 16.27 -37.70 38.42
C GLN A 630 17.37 -36.94 39.16
N ARG A 631 18.51 -36.72 38.47
CA ARG A 631 19.64 -35.97 39.00
C ARG A 631 19.33 -34.48 39.19
N ALA A 632 20.09 -33.82 40.06
CA ALA A 632 19.92 -32.40 40.39
C ALA A 632 19.82 -31.45 39.18
N PRO A 633 20.62 -31.58 38.10
CA PRO A 633 20.45 -30.71 36.93
C PRO A 633 19.05 -30.82 36.31
N PHE A 634 18.53 -32.03 36.15
CA PHE A 634 17.19 -32.25 35.59
C PHE A 634 16.11 -31.61 36.46
N ARG A 635 16.16 -31.87 37.77
CA ARG A 635 15.24 -31.28 38.77
C ARG A 635 15.30 -29.76 38.79
N ALA A 636 16.48 -29.16 38.61
CA ALA A 636 16.64 -27.71 38.49
C ALA A 636 15.96 -27.14 37.22
N GLY A 637 15.85 -27.92 36.13
CA GLY A 637 15.08 -27.52 34.94
C GLY A 637 13.57 -27.48 35.20
N LEU A 638 13.07 -28.46 35.96
CA LEU A 638 11.67 -28.46 36.43
C LEU A 638 11.42 -27.32 37.41
N ALA A 639 12.33 -27.07 38.35
CA ALA A 639 12.26 -25.96 39.30
C ALA A 639 12.12 -24.61 38.61
N ARG A 640 12.89 -24.34 37.55
CA ARG A 640 12.73 -23.12 36.73
C ARG A 640 11.36 -23.03 36.07
N THR A 641 10.87 -24.15 35.55
CA THR A 641 9.57 -24.21 34.87
C THR A 641 8.42 -23.95 35.83
N LEU A 642 8.48 -24.53 37.03
CA LEU A 642 7.49 -24.32 38.08
C LEU A 642 7.58 -22.88 38.61
N GLY A 643 8.77 -22.37 38.89
CA GLY A 643 8.96 -21.00 39.40
C GLY A 643 8.48 -19.91 38.43
N ALA A 644 8.63 -20.11 37.12
CA ALA A 644 8.17 -19.17 36.10
C ALA A 644 6.68 -19.35 35.70
N GLY A 645 6.02 -20.43 36.15
CA GLY A 645 4.60 -20.67 35.87
C GLY A 645 3.68 -19.98 36.88
N GLU A 646 2.36 -20.06 36.66
CA GLU A 646 1.34 -19.41 37.52
C GLU A 646 0.14 -20.34 37.78
N GLY A 647 -0.61 -20.03 38.83
CA GLY A 647 -1.89 -20.65 39.17
C GLY A 647 -1.80 -21.85 40.14
N PRO A 648 -2.96 -22.35 40.61
CA PRO A 648 -3.03 -23.26 41.76
C PRO A 648 -2.38 -24.63 41.51
N LEU A 649 -2.39 -25.12 40.27
CA LEU A 649 -1.70 -26.37 39.93
C LEU A 649 -0.18 -26.17 39.93
N ARG A 650 0.32 -25.02 39.49
CA ARG A 650 1.75 -24.69 39.61
C ARG A 650 2.14 -24.64 41.07
N ASP A 651 1.37 -23.98 41.91
CA ASP A 651 1.67 -23.82 43.35
C ASP A 651 1.74 -25.17 44.07
N GLU A 652 0.81 -26.07 43.77
CA GLU A 652 0.81 -27.43 44.29
C GLU A 652 2.09 -28.19 43.90
N LEU A 653 2.49 -28.12 42.62
CA LEU A 653 3.67 -28.84 42.14
C LEU A 653 4.98 -28.21 42.63
N LEU A 654 5.01 -26.89 42.77
CA LEU A 654 6.13 -26.19 43.40
C LEU A 654 6.24 -26.59 44.87
N GLU A 655 5.13 -26.67 45.60
CA GLU A 655 5.16 -27.14 46.99
C GLU A 655 5.61 -28.60 47.12
N LEU A 656 5.18 -29.45 46.20
CA LEU A 656 5.67 -30.82 46.11
C LEU A 656 7.21 -30.86 45.97
N LEU A 657 7.78 -29.95 45.19
CA LEU A 657 9.23 -29.79 45.05
C LEU A 657 9.87 -29.30 46.35
N LEU A 658 9.36 -28.22 46.97
CA LEU A 658 9.95 -27.62 48.18
C LEU A 658 9.88 -28.53 49.41
N THR A 659 8.87 -29.40 49.48
CA THR A 659 8.72 -30.36 50.58
C THR A 659 9.84 -31.41 50.59
N GLY A 660 10.22 -31.90 49.41
CA GLY A 660 11.19 -33.01 49.27
C GLY A 660 12.62 -32.60 48.92
N GLU A 661 12.84 -31.39 48.41
CA GLU A 661 14.15 -30.98 47.87
C GLU A 661 15.13 -30.49 48.93
N ARG A 662 16.41 -30.88 48.76
CA ARG A 662 17.54 -30.45 49.59
C ARG A 662 18.71 -29.89 48.77
N ASP A 663 18.69 -30.09 47.46
CA ASP A 663 19.76 -29.64 46.58
C ASP A 663 19.68 -28.12 46.33
N VAL A 664 20.76 -27.42 46.66
CA VAL A 664 20.88 -25.97 46.56
C VAL A 664 20.75 -25.47 45.12
N LEU A 665 21.21 -26.26 44.13
CA LEU A 665 21.11 -25.89 42.71
C LEU A 665 19.65 -25.89 42.24
N VAL A 666 18.83 -26.81 42.75
CA VAL A 666 17.41 -26.93 42.39
C VAL A 666 16.61 -25.80 43.02
N LEU A 667 16.81 -25.55 44.32
CA LEU A 667 16.12 -24.49 45.05
C LEU A 667 16.52 -23.09 44.55
N GLY A 668 17.81 -22.86 44.27
CA GLY A 668 18.28 -21.62 43.67
C GLY A 668 17.71 -21.38 42.27
N ALA A 669 17.50 -22.45 41.49
CA ALA A 669 16.87 -22.35 40.18
C ALA A 669 15.36 -22.02 40.25
N ALA A 670 14.64 -22.50 41.26
CA ALA A 670 13.27 -22.07 41.55
C ALA A 670 13.24 -20.59 41.96
N LEU A 671 14.13 -20.18 42.87
CA LEU A 671 14.22 -18.79 43.37
C LEU A 671 14.41 -17.80 42.23
N ALA A 672 15.43 -18.03 41.39
CA ALA A 672 15.74 -17.14 40.27
C ALA A 672 14.57 -17.04 39.26
N ALA A 673 13.82 -18.11 39.07
CA ALA A 673 12.67 -18.11 38.15
C ALA A 673 11.45 -17.38 38.72
N VAL A 674 11.17 -17.52 40.01
CA VAL A 674 10.07 -16.78 40.68
C VAL A 674 10.32 -15.28 40.63
N VAL A 675 11.54 -14.84 40.92
CA VAL A 675 11.91 -13.43 40.99
C VAL A 675 11.94 -12.77 39.60
N ARG A 676 12.50 -13.44 38.59
CA ARG A 676 12.54 -12.87 37.23
C ARG A 676 11.16 -12.75 36.59
N ARG A 677 10.20 -13.61 36.97
CA ARG A 677 8.81 -13.49 36.53
C ARG A 677 8.20 -12.16 36.98
N GLY A 678 8.36 -11.78 38.25
CA GLY A 678 7.82 -10.53 38.80
C GLY A 678 8.34 -9.28 38.08
N GLY A 679 9.61 -9.29 37.65
CA GLY A 679 10.24 -8.18 36.93
C GLY A 679 9.84 -8.03 35.44
N GLU A 680 9.31 -9.07 34.79
CA GLU A 680 8.90 -9.02 33.37
C GLU A 680 7.48 -8.45 33.16
N THR A 681 6.64 -8.45 34.20
CA THR A 681 5.27 -7.91 34.19
C THR A 681 5.24 -6.38 34.19
N SER A 682 5.39 -5.76 33.01
CA SER A 682 5.26 -4.31 32.82
C SER A 682 3.81 -3.80 32.63
N ALA A 683 2.77 -4.58 32.98
CA ALA A 683 1.36 -4.22 32.77
C ALA A 683 0.54 -4.34 34.08
N PRO A 684 -0.37 -3.40 34.40
CA PRO A 684 -1.07 -3.38 35.68
C PRO A 684 -2.26 -4.34 35.69
N PRO A 685 -2.28 -5.28 36.64
CA PRO A 685 -3.38 -5.33 37.62
C PRO A 685 -2.86 -5.56 39.06
N HIS A 686 -3.55 -4.98 40.06
CA HIS A 686 -3.30 -5.10 41.52
C HIS A 686 -1.86 -5.38 42.01
N PRO A 687 -0.97 -4.37 42.07
CA PRO A 687 0.44 -4.57 42.45
C PRO A 687 0.64 -5.19 43.84
N ALA A 688 -0.27 -4.96 44.78
CA ALA A 688 -0.12 -5.43 46.16
C ALA A 688 -0.36 -6.94 46.36
N ALA A 689 -1.20 -7.57 45.54
CA ALA A 689 -1.53 -8.99 45.70
C ALA A 689 -0.41 -9.87 45.12
N ASP A 690 0.08 -9.52 43.94
CA ASP A 690 1.16 -10.23 43.25
C ASP A 690 2.49 -10.11 44.00
N GLU A 691 2.80 -8.92 44.55
CA GLU A 691 3.97 -8.72 45.41
C GLU A 691 3.90 -9.54 46.70
N ALA A 692 2.70 -9.75 47.28
CA ALA A 692 2.55 -10.57 48.48
C ALA A 692 2.72 -12.06 48.17
N GLU A 693 2.20 -12.54 47.03
CA GLU A 693 2.36 -13.91 46.58
C GLU A 693 3.82 -14.23 46.22
N GLU A 694 4.51 -13.32 45.51
CA GLU A 694 5.93 -13.46 45.21
C GLU A 694 6.77 -13.53 46.48
N GLY A 695 6.51 -12.64 47.44
CA GLY A 695 7.20 -12.64 48.73
C GLY A 695 7.01 -13.94 49.49
N GLU A 696 5.80 -14.49 49.51
CA GLU A 696 5.52 -15.78 50.15
C GLU A 696 6.26 -16.95 49.48
N LEU A 697 6.32 -16.98 48.15
CA LEU A 697 7.07 -18.00 47.40
C LEU A 697 8.58 -17.91 47.66
N VAL A 698 9.15 -16.70 47.65
CA VAL A 698 10.57 -16.45 47.97
C VAL A 698 10.87 -16.90 49.40
N ARG A 699 9.99 -16.59 50.36
CA ARG A 699 10.11 -16.99 51.77
C ARG A 699 10.10 -18.51 51.92
N ARG A 700 9.18 -19.21 51.25
CA ARG A 700 9.08 -20.69 51.28
C ARG A 700 10.30 -21.36 50.67
N ILE A 701 10.81 -20.85 49.55
CA ILE A 701 12.06 -21.34 48.95
C ILE A 701 13.23 -21.11 49.91
N GLY A 702 13.29 -19.93 50.54
CA GLY A 702 14.30 -19.61 51.54
C GLY A 702 14.25 -20.54 52.75
N LEU A 703 13.07 -20.83 53.30
CA LEU A 703 12.88 -21.81 54.37
C LEU A 703 13.36 -23.22 53.98
N ALA A 704 13.19 -23.62 52.72
CA ALA A 704 13.73 -24.88 52.22
C ALA A 704 15.27 -24.86 52.14
N MET A 705 15.86 -23.74 51.71
CA MET A 705 17.32 -23.58 51.59
C MET A 705 18.02 -23.44 52.95
N THR A 706 17.42 -22.78 53.94
CA THR A 706 18.03 -22.56 55.27
C THR A 706 18.02 -23.80 56.17
N ARG A 707 17.44 -24.92 55.72
CA ARG A 707 17.57 -26.24 56.40
C ARG A 707 19.02 -26.70 56.53
N THR A 708 19.95 -26.13 55.75
CA THR A 708 21.39 -26.38 55.85
C THR A 708 22.19 -25.07 55.90
N PRO A 709 23.33 -25.01 56.60
CA PRO A 709 24.18 -23.82 56.62
C PRO A 709 24.67 -23.40 55.22
N GLN A 710 25.00 -24.38 54.37
CA GLN A 710 25.42 -24.15 52.99
C GLN A 710 24.28 -23.56 52.14
N GLY A 711 23.05 -24.05 52.31
CA GLY A 711 21.88 -23.51 51.62
C GLY A 711 21.52 -22.10 52.10
N ALA A 712 21.67 -21.79 53.40
CA ALA A 712 21.50 -20.43 53.93
C ALA A 712 22.51 -19.44 53.31
N ALA A 713 23.78 -19.82 53.20
CA ALA A 713 24.80 -18.99 52.56
C ALA A 713 24.55 -18.81 51.04
N SER A 714 24.03 -19.84 50.37
CA SER A 714 23.67 -19.74 48.95
C SER A 714 22.43 -18.88 48.73
N PHE A 715 21.42 -18.96 49.59
CA PHE A 715 20.22 -18.14 49.50
C PHE A 715 20.56 -16.65 49.70
N ASP A 716 21.38 -16.33 50.70
CA ASP A 716 21.88 -14.96 50.95
C ASP A 716 22.63 -14.41 49.73
N ARG A 717 23.47 -15.23 49.08
CA ARG A 717 24.17 -14.85 47.84
C ARG A 717 23.22 -14.65 46.66
N SER A 718 22.30 -15.57 46.43
CA SER A 718 21.36 -15.49 45.31
C SER A 718 20.41 -14.29 45.44
N LEU A 719 19.99 -13.92 46.65
CA LEU A 719 19.22 -12.69 46.86
C LEU A 719 20.02 -11.44 46.51
N VAL A 720 21.32 -11.37 46.86
CA VAL A 720 22.20 -10.25 46.48
C VAL A 720 22.38 -10.16 44.97
N GLU A 721 22.56 -11.30 44.29
CA GLU A 721 22.70 -11.35 42.83
C GLU A 721 21.40 -10.91 42.14
N LEU A 722 20.25 -11.47 42.54
CA LEU A 722 18.94 -11.13 41.97
C LEU A 722 18.54 -9.67 42.25
N ALA A 723 18.88 -9.12 43.41
CA ALA A 723 18.65 -7.70 43.73
C ALA A 723 19.42 -6.72 42.84
N ARG A 724 20.53 -7.17 42.24
CA ARG A 724 21.29 -6.39 41.25
C ARG A 724 20.76 -6.58 39.83
N GLU A 725 20.30 -7.79 39.50
CA GLU A 725 19.85 -8.15 38.15
C GLU A 725 18.41 -7.69 37.86
N VAL A 726 17.52 -7.72 38.86
CA VAL A 726 16.08 -7.49 38.68
C VAL A 726 15.68 -6.15 39.29
N PRO A 727 15.27 -5.16 38.48
CA PRO A 727 14.80 -3.86 38.96
C PRO A 727 13.65 -4.00 39.96
N GLY A 728 13.65 -3.18 41.02
CA GLY A 728 12.58 -3.16 42.03
C GLY A 728 12.61 -4.32 43.04
N PHE A 729 13.32 -5.42 42.77
CA PHE A 729 13.36 -6.59 43.67
C PHE A 729 13.97 -6.26 45.04
N ALA A 730 15.02 -5.43 45.09
CA ALA A 730 15.61 -4.97 46.36
C ALA A 730 14.61 -4.21 47.24
N ALA A 731 13.76 -3.37 46.63
CA ALA A 731 12.71 -2.64 47.32
C ALA A 731 11.59 -3.57 47.81
N ALA A 732 11.21 -4.55 46.98
CA ALA A 732 10.22 -5.57 47.34
C ALA A 732 10.67 -6.40 48.56
N VAL A 733 11.93 -6.87 48.57
CA VAL A 733 12.51 -7.60 49.71
C VAL A 733 12.48 -6.76 50.99
N ARG A 734 12.82 -5.47 50.93
CA ARG A 734 12.69 -4.57 52.09
C ARG A 734 11.25 -4.42 52.54
N GLY A 735 10.32 -4.26 51.60
CA GLY A 735 8.89 -4.18 51.87
C GLY A 735 8.35 -5.43 52.58
N TRP A 736 8.80 -6.63 52.18
CA TRP A 736 8.41 -7.88 52.84
C TRP A 736 9.00 -8.02 54.24
N VAL A 737 10.30 -7.70 54.42
CA VAL A 737 10.97 -7.74 55.73
C VAL A 737 10.35 -6.74 56.70
N ALA A 738 9.99 -5.54 56.24
CA ALA A 738 9.33 -4.52 57.06
C ALA A 738 7.91 -4.92 57.50
N ARG A 739 7.16 -5.61 56.61
CA ARG A 739 5.80 -6.09 56.90
C ARG A 739 5.76 -7.26 57.88
N ALA A 740 6.74 -8.18 57.82
CA ALA A 740 6.78 -9.35 58.69
C ALA A 740 8.21 -9.68 59.21
N PRO A 741 8.81 -8.85 60.08
CA PRO A 741 10.21 -9.02 60.49
C PRO A 741 10.52 -10.39 61.11
N GLY A 742 9.59 -10.93 61.91
CA GLY A 742 9.76 -12.22 62.58
C GLY A 742 9.81 -13.42 61.63
N GLU A 743 9.09 -13.35 60.50
CA GLU A 743 9.03 -14.44 59.52
C GLU A 743 10.25 -14.45 58.59
N TRP A 744 10.80 -13.28 58.27
CA TRP A 744 11.96 -13.13 57.39
C TRP A 744 13.30 -13.19 58.13
N ALA A 745 13.31 -12.98 59.45
CA ALA A 745 14.54 -13.02 60.28
C ALA A 745 15.27 -14.37 60.21
N ALA A 746 14.53 -15.47 60.04
CA ALA A 746 15.06 -16.83 59.96
C ALA A 746 15.63 -17.20 58.57
N VAL A 747 15.43 -16.34 57.57
CA VAL A 747 15.62 -16.70 56.15
C VAL A 747 16.58 -15.74 55.44
N VAL A 748 16.51 -14.43 55.71
CA VAL A 748 17.37 -13.42 55.08
C VAL A 748 18.66 -13.25 55.86
N GLY A 749 19.78 -13.58 55.21
CA GLY A 749 21.12 -13.43 55.75
C GLY A 749 21.63 -11.97 55.80
N PRO A 750 22.76 -11.74 56.48
CA PRO A 750 23.29 -10.40 56.73
C PRO A 750 23.81 -9.70 55.47
N SER A 751 24.19 -10.42 54.41
CA SER A 751 24.69 -9.80 53.18
C SER A 751 23.54 -9.28 52.32
N ALA A 752 22.44 -10.05 52.21
CA ALA A 752 21.23 -9.63 51.51
C ALA A 752 20.57 -8.42 52.19
N ARG A 753 20.52 -8.37 53.53
CA ARG A 753 19.98 -7.20 54.26
C ARG A 753 20.74 -5.91 53.92
N ARG A 754 22.08 -5.92 54.06
CA ARG A 754 22.93 -4.77 53.73
C ARG A 754 22.82 -4.35 52.26
N MET A 755 22.72 -5.30 51.33
CA MET A 755 22.58 -5.01 49.90
C MET A 755 21.24 -4.37 49.57
N CYS A 756 20.14 -4.92 50.10
CA CYS A 756 18.80 -4.39 49.84
C CYS A 756 18.63 -3.01 50.47
N GLU A 757 19.25 -2.74 51.63
CA GLU A 757 19.37 -1.41 52.22
C GLU A 757 20.11 -0.45 51.27
N THR A 758 21.26 -0.84 50.75
CA THR A 758 22.12 0.01 49.90
C THR A 758 21.52 0.33 48.52
N LEU A 759 20.92 -0.66 47.84
CA LEU A 759 20.33 -0.47 46.50
C LEU A 759 18.96 0.18 46.55
N ALA A 760 18.24 -0.10 47.62
CA ALA A 760 17.00 0.51 48.01
C ALA A 760 16.99 2.05 48.07
N ASP A 761 18.11 2.62 48.51
CA ASP A 761 18.28 4.06 48.79
C ASP A 761 18.89 4.82 47.60
N ARG A 762 19.12 4.13 46.47
CA ARG A 762 19.46 4.76 45.20
C ARG A 762 18.16 5.01 44.43
N PRO A 763 17.90 6.26 43.99
CA PRO A 763 16.67 6.61 43.27
C PRO A 763 16.53 5.88 41.93
#